data_AF-A0A7C2Z433-F1
#
_entry.id   AF-A0A7C2Z433-F1
#
_cell.length_a   1.000
_cell.length_b   1.000
_cell.length_c   1.000
_cell.angle_alpha   90.00
_cell.angle_beta   90.00
_cell.angle_gamma   90.00
#
_symmetry.space_group_name_H-M   'P 1'
#
loop_
_entity.id
_entity.type
_entity.pdbx_description
1 polymer ?
#
loop_
_entity_poly.entity_id
_entity_poly.type
_entity_poly.pdbx_seq_one_letter_code
_entity_poly.pdbx_strand_id
1 'polypeptide(L)'
;MRQHETRRGALPSNKANMTRAATRILLCLSGWLGIAYLGYWTALLLDRVVVDWPAYTLAGADDVSWYLTPYTISLRAASAARAWSLFSPAMLGELLQLSLQVGLIVLAVRWRRRSWHSGWLTFAALWTAFFIGGQAYRMALADRGTLAWLLRSVTPGASENGYVRGAIGLAIGLVLLYAAMRAVRNLLETIAASLPAASRRWKWTAAASLFIVATYWLAWGSVNFSSAALRGFGLNTFMLPVVAAPVLVLLAWQNRPAALTRPEPQRISLRPAGVALGLAAVLYAGLTQADWLRVWWADRAFARVQTAGYEIRYDASRYPVEEIQQLAARRRELVEALARRGAATGTDVRIRLVLYPDSVSKRLATRDDRHFTVQGTTIRAFQHPRATSLADPEALDAAAEAEALLNHLWGDSGAPILRRWVARWLAGSWRGRAVDAYAAQIVAEEGHYALADLLDPASDGDFSPLVREPLGAAWVSSLAAAHGVEAVRTLYRTPNQERTLAAVARRLSASPEELETAWQKHTAALLASHPFTRPAIRQWDVSFFLRGMTLSHEGWGSGRGGYDSPEAEQQLQELHAMGVNAIAVVPYGWMRSLDDQRVNYTGTDETDEELAQVVRAAHRLGMRVMLKPHVWVGGGAFTGNIRFDDPGRRAAWLASYRRMALHYARVAELEGFDLFCVGNELGGMTIHETEWREIIAAVRRVFRGPVTYAANWGEEFETLRFWDALDFIGLNNYYPLAEEPDEDPRTLMARADALAEKIARLQRRWQRPILFTEVGYPSVRGGTMRTWARSRTQSVSVEEQAAGYEATLRAFSGQPWLSGMFWWNWPSHGRGGGPQDVSYTPRGKPAAEILRTWYTRIAAAEQAAERAPRTLSTGGSGSP
;
A
#
# COMPACT_ATOMS: atom_id res chain seq x y z
N MET A 1 -21.55 -43.79 91.01
CA MET A 1 -20.87 -44.75 90.10
C MET A 1 -20.80 -44.15 88.70
N ARG A 2 -19.66 -44.30 88.00
CA ARG A 2 -19.39 -43.95 86.58
C ARG A 2 -19.68 -42.49 86.14
N GLN A 3 -18.65 -41.80 85.70
CA GLN A 3 -18.71 -40.49 85.01
C GLN A 3 -17.87 -40.53 83.73
N HIS A 4 -18.16 -39.60 82.81
CA HIS A 4 -17.38 -39.10 81.67
C HIS A 4 -16.26 -39.95 81.05
N GLU A 5 -16.36 -40.20 79.73
CA GLU A 5 -15.29 -39.72 78.83
C GLU A 5 -15.76 -39.44 77.38
N THR A 6 -14.83 -38.99 76.53
CA THR A 6 -15.07 -38.14 75.37
C THR A 6 -15.63 -38.79 74.09
N ARG A 7 -16.34 -37.98 73.28
CA ARG A 7 -16.34 -38.09 71.79
C ARG A 7 -15.70 -36.82 71.20
N ARG A 8 -14.58 -36.96 70.49
CA ARG A 8 -14.01 -35.87 69.66
C ARG A 8 -14.66 -35.87 68.28
N GLY A 9 -15.06 -34.70 67.79
CA GLY A 9 -15.53 -34.50 66.42
C GLY A 9 -14.42 -34.04 65.48
N ALA A 10 -14.47 -34.46 64.20
CA ALA A 10 -13.58 -33.98 63.16
C ALA A 10 -14.26 -32.87 62.33
N LEU A 11 -13.73 -31.65 62.38
CA LEU A 11 -14.21 -30.52 61.58
C LEU A 11 -13.69 -30.61 60.13
N PRO A 12 -14.53 -30.41 59.09
CA PRO A 12 -14.06 -30.39 57.71
C PRO A 12 -13.14 -29.19 57.44
N SER A 13 -12.03 -29.42 56.74
CA SER A 13 -10.93 -28.45 56.67
C SER A 13 -11.29 -27.17 55.91
N ASN A 14 -10.99 -26.02 56.52
CA ASN A 14 -11.40 -24.70 56.04
C ASN A 14 -10.87 -24.38 54.62
N LYS A 15 -9.67 -24.88 54.29
CA LYS A 15 -9.05 -24.75 52.95
C LYS A 15 -9.97 -25.25 51.82
N ALA A 16 -10.59 -26.42 51.94
CA ALA A 16 -11.40 -26.99 50.86
C ALA A 16 -12.64 -26.15 50.52
N ASN A 17 -13.23 -25.50 51.52
CA ASN A 17 -14.33 -24.56 51.32
C ASN A 17 -13.85 -23.21 50.78
N MET A 18 -12.70 -22.70 51.23
CA MET A 18 -12.08 -21.50 50.67
C MET A 18 -11.75 -21.66 49.18
N THR A 19 -11.13 -22.77 48.75
CA THR A 19 -10.80 -22.98 47.33
C THR A 19 -12.07 -23.03 46.48
N ARG A 20 -13.11 -23.78 46.91
CA ARG A 20 -14.41 -23.84 46.22
C ARG A 20 -15.12 -22.48 46.15
N ALA A 21 -14.96 -21.63 47.16
CA ALA A 21 -15.46 -20.25 47.13
C ALA A 21 -14.67 -19.38 46.15
N ALA A 22 -13.33 -19.44 46.18
CA ALA A 22 -12.46 -18.70 45.27
C ALA A 22 -12.71 -19.06 43.80
N THR A 23 -12.80 -20.35 43.45
CA THR A 23 -13.12 -20.79 42.08
C THR A 23 -14.50 -20.30 41.63
N ARG A 24 -15.51 -20.27 42.53
CA ARG A 24 -16.83 -19.69 42.21
C ARG A 24 -16.76 -18.17 42.00
N ILE A 25 -15.98 -17.45 42.79
CA ILE A 25 -15.78 -16.01 42.62
C ILE A 25 -15.08 -15.72 41.29
N LEU A 26 -14.03 -16.46 40.94
CA LEU A 26 -13.33 -16.36 39.65
C LEU A 26 -14.26 -16.66 38.46
N LEU A 27 -15.08 -17.71 38.54
CA LEU A 27 -16.07 -18.03 37.49
C LEU A 27 -17.17 -16.98 37.35
N CYS A 28 -17.58 -16.32 38.45
CA CYS A 28 -18.48 -15.17 38.37
C CYS A 28 -17.79 -13.96 37.74
N LEU A 29 -16.55 -13.65 38.14
CA LEU A 29 -15.78 -12.51 37.61
C LEU A 29 -15.47 -12.66 36.11
N SER A 30 -15.08 -13.84 35.64
CA SER A 30 -14.87 -14.09 34.20
C SER A 30 -16.19 -14.06 33.42
N GLY A 31 -17.29 -14.53 34.00
CA GLY A 31 -18.63 -14.35 33.43
C GLY A 31 -19.01 -12.87 33.28
N TRP A 32 -18.77 -12.05 34.30
CA TRP A 32 -19.00 -10.60 34.24
C TRP A 32 -18.07 -9.88 33.27
N LEU A 33 -16.81 -10.31 33.12
CA LEU A 33 -15.89 -9.79 32.09
C LEU A 33 -16.38 -10.15 30.66
N GLY A 34 -16.90 -11.35 30.44
CA GLY A 34 -17.51 -11.74 29.17
C GLY A 34 -18.77 -10.95 28.84
N ILE A 35 -19.66 -10.74 29.83
CA ILE A 35 -20.82 -9.85 29.73
C ILE A 35 -20.38 -8.42 29.41
N ALA A 36 -19.30 -7.95 30.05
CA ALA A 36 -18.79 -6.59 29.87
C ALA A 36 -18.27 -6.36 28.45
N TYR A 37 -17.47 -7.30 27.93
CA TYR A 37 -16.96 -7.28 26.56
C TYR A 37 -18.10 -7.28 25.54
N LEU A 38 -19.11 -8.16 25.71
CA LEU A 38 -20.29 -8.20 24.85
C LEU A 38 -21.10 -6.89 24.88
N GLY A 39 -21.31 -6.31 26.08
CA GLY A 39 -22.05 -5.06 26.23
C GLY A 39 -21.33 -3.86 25.59
N TYR A 40 -19.99 -3.80 25.69
CA TYR A 40 -19.16 -2.79 25.01
C TYR A 40 -19.32 -2.86 23.48
N TRP A 41 -19.16 -4.05 22.88
CA TRP A 41 -19.32 -4.22 21.43
C TRP A 41 -20.74 -3.96 20.94
N THR A 42 -21.77 -4.34 21.72
CA THR A 42 -23.17 -4.04 21.39
C THR A 42 -23.43 -2.53 21.41
N ALA A 43 -22.87 -1.80 22.38
CA ALA A 43 -23.00 -0.34 22.45
C ALA A 43 -22.28 0.36 21.28
N LEU A 44 -21.07 -0.08 20.93
CA LEU A 44 -20.29 0.44 19.80
C LEU A 44 -21.02 0.25 18.45
N LEU A 45 -21.71 -0.89 18.29
CA LEU A 45 -22.51 -1.21 17.11
C LEU A 45 -23.78 -0.33 17.03
N LEU A 46 -24.45 -0.09 18.17
CA LEU A 46 -25.63 0.76 18.26
C LEU A 46 -25.32 2.25 18.02
N ASP A 47 -24.20 2.78 18.51
CA ASP A 47 -23.79 4.17 18.28
C ASP A 47 -23.71 4.47 16.77
N ARG A 48 -23.01 3.61 16.02
CA ARG A 48 -22.85 3.70 14.55
C ARG A 48 -24.17 3.55 13.77
N VAL A 49 -25.09 2.71 14.24
CA VAL A 49 -26.36 2.44 13.54
C VAL A 49 -27.46 3.45 13.88
N VAL A 50 -27.42 4.06 15.06
CA VAL A 50 -28.50 4.94 15.56
C VAL A 50 -28.13 6.42 15.52
N VAL A 51 -26.85 6.79 15.66
CA VAL A 51 -26.40 8.20 15.66
C VAL A 51 -25.80 8.60 14.33
N ASP A 52 -24.84 7.83 13.80
CA ASP A 52 -24.13 8.20 12.57
C ASP A 52 -25.00 8.01 11.31
N TRP A 53 -25.65 6.85 11.15
CA TRP A 53 -26.41 6.51 9.92
C TRP A 53 -27.50 7.52 9.52
N PRO A 54 -28.39 8.01 10.42
CA PRO A 54 -29.39 9.01 10.06
C PRO A 54 -28.76 10.35 9.69
N ALA A 55 -27.64 10.72 10.32
CA ALA A 55 -26.98 12.01 10.14
C ALA A 55 -26.44 12.19 8.72
N TYR A 56 -25.81 11.16 8.15
CA TYR A 56 -25.30 11.22 6.78
C TYR A 56 -26.42 11.10 5.72
N THR A 57 -27.49 10.37 6.02
CA THR A 57 -28.62 10.17 5.09
C THR A 57 -29.43 11.46 4.88
N LEU A 58 -29.54 12.33 5.89
CA LEU A 58 -30.27 13.60 5.82
C LEU A 58 -29.47 14.76 5.22
N ALA A 59 -28.18 14.59 4.91
CA ALA A 59 -27.27 15.70 4.60
C ALA A 59 -26.91 15.88 3.12
N GLY A 60 -27.29 14.95 2.23
CA GLY A 60 -27.33 15.14 0.76
C GLY A 60 -26.06 15.70 0.11
N ALA A 61 -24.86 15.17 0.42
CA ALA A 61 -23.60 15.63 -0.16
C ALA A 61 -23.04 14.63 -1.19
N ASP A 62 -22.72 15.11 -2.40
CA ASP A 62 -22.51 14.29 -3.62
C ASP A 62 -21.17 13.50 -3.72
N ASP A 63 -20.67 12.92 -2.62
CA ASP A 63 -19.51 11.98 -2.64
C ASP A 63 -19.50 10.99 -1.44
N VAL A 64 -19.52 9.63 -1.65
CA VAL A 64 -19.29 8.52 -0.64
C VAL A 64 -18.74 7.09 -1.16
N SER A 65 -17.59 6.33 -1.07
CA SER A 65 -16.09 6.03 -0.82
C SER A 65 -15.28 6.01 0.50
N TRP A 66 -14.80 4.83 0.91
CA TRP A 66 -14.42 4.62 2.30
C TRP A 66 -13.08 3.93 2.59
N TYR A 67 -12.60 4.12 3.82
CA TYR A 67 -11.53 3.34 4.44
C TYR A 67 -11.90 2.98 5.89
N LEU A 68 -11.41 1.84 6.35
CA LEU A 68 -11.77 1.23 7.63
C LEU A 68 -10.51 0.89 8.44
N THR A 69 -10.57 1.16 9.74
CA THR A 69 -9.57 0.72 10.73
C THR A 69 -10.33 0.21 11.97
N PRO A 70 -9.66 -0.34 13.02
CA PRO A 70 -10.33 -0.62 14.29
C PRO A 70 -11.09 0.58 14.90
N TYR A 71 -10.75 1.80 14.47
CA TYR A 71 -11.25 3.05 15.03
C TYR A 71 -11.90 4.02 14.03
N THR A 72 -12.10 3.64 12.76
CA THR A 72 -12.77 4.48 11.75
C THR A 72 -13.57 3.69 10.71
N ILE A 73 -14.65 4.32 10.23
CA ILE A 73 -15.22 4.17 8.88
C ILE A 73 -15.56 5.61 8.42
N SER A 74 -15.29 5.98 7.17
CA SER A 74 -15.52 7.31 6.54
C SER A 74 -15.97 7.15 5.08
N LEU A 75 -16.59 8.11 4.37
CA LEU A 75 -17.13 7.95 2.99
C LEU A 75 -16.97 9.22 2.06
N ARG A 76 -16.41 9.09 0.82
CA ARG A 76 -16.30 9.98 -0.41
C ARG A 76 -16.00 9.24 -1.78
N ALA A 77 -16.98 9.02 -2.69
CA ALA A 77 -17.03 8.39 -4.07
C ALA A 77 -18.16 8.97 -4.96
N ALA A 78 -18.06 8.73 -6.28
CA ALA A 78 -19.04 9.14 -7.29
C ALA A 78 -20.04 8.09 -7.86
N SER A 79 -20.11 6.80 -7.44
CA SER A 79 -21.13 5.87 -8.01
C SER A 79 -21.60 4.72 -7.12
N ALA A 80 -22.86 4.32 -7.30
CA ALA A 80 -23.52 3.27 -6.49
C ALA A 80 -22.89 1.88 -6.67
N ALA A 81 -22.51 1.48 -7.89
CA ALA A 81 -21.88 0.18 -8.15
C ALA A 81 -20.53 0.05 -7.41
N ARG A 82 -19.75 1.14 -7.39
CA ARG A 82 -18.45 1.22 -6.69
C ARG A 82 -18.61 1.24 -5.16
N ALA A 83 -19.74 1.70 -4.64
CA ALA A 83 -20.10 1.57 -3.23
C ALA A 83 -20.50 0.13 -2.86
N TRP A 84 -21.43 -0.48 -3.61
CA TRP A 84 -22.01 -1.81 -3.32
C TRP A 84 -20.98 -2.96 -3.37
N SER A 85 -20.05 -2.93 -4.33
CA SER A 85 -19.00 -3.96 -4.47
C SER A 85 -18.05 -4.01 -3.28
N LEU A 86 -17.80 -2.86 -2.64
CA LEU A 86 -17.01 -2.76 -1.42
C LEU A 86 -17.83 -3.13 -0.18
N PHE A 87 -19.06 -2.63 -0.04
CA PHE A 87 -19.82 -2.65 1.23
C PHE A 87 -20.24 -4.06 1.68
N SER A 88 -20.57 -4.93 0.72
CA SER A 88 -21.29 -6.17 0.97
C SER A 88 -20.60 -7.19 1.89
N PRO A 89 -19.28 -7.48 1.80
CA PRO A 89 -18.65 -8.48 2.68
C PRO A 89 -18.52 -8.01 4.12
N ALA A 90 -18.17 -6.73 4.34
CA ALA A 90 -18.03 -6.14 5.66
C ALA A 90 -19.40 -6.03 6.37
N MET A 91 -20.42 -5.53 5.65
CA MET A 91 -21.77 -5.41 6.21
C MET A 91 -22.41 -6.78 6.47
N LEU A 92 -22.16 -7.79 5.62
CA LEU A 92 -22.62 -9.16 5.89
C LEU A 92 -21.90 -9.78 7.09
N GLY A 93 -20.61 -9.52 7.27
CA GLY A 93 -19.83 -9.94 8.44
C GLY A 93 -20.39 -9.35 9.74
N GLU A 94 -20.66 -8.04 9.77
CA GLU A 94 -21.27 -7.36 10.93
C GLU A 94 -22.73 -7.77 11.15
N LEU A 95 -23.52 -8.00 10.10
CA LEU A 95 -24.90 -8.51 10.22
C LEU A 95 -24.93 -9.96 10.70
N LEU A 96 -23.96 -10.80 10.32
CA LEU A 96 -23.77 -12.15 10.87
C LEU A 96 -23.30 -12.10 12.32
N GLN A 97 -22.43 -11.15 12.68
CA GLN A 97 -22.01 -10.89 14.06
C GLN A 97 -23.19 -10.42 14.93
N LEU A 98 -24.03 -9.51 14.43
CA LEU A 98 -25.27 -9.05 15.06
C LEU A 98 -26.27 -10.22 15.18
N SER A 99 -26.46 -11.01 14.13
CA SER A 99 -27.34 -12.19 14.14
C SER A 99 -26.84 -13.29 15.10
N LEU A 100 -25.52 -13.47 15.22
CA LEU A 100 -24.89 -14.37 16.19
C LEU A 100 -25.05 -13.85 17.61
N GLN A 101 -24.87 -12.54 17.85
CA GLN A 101 -25.15 -11.92 19.15
C GLN A 101 -26.64 -12.10 19.51
N VAL A 102 -27.57 -11.89 18.59
CA VAL A 102 -29.01 -12.19 18.77
C VAL A 102 -29.25 -13.68 19.04
N GLY A 103 -28.55 -14.59 18.35
CA GLY A 103 -28.62 -16.03 18.61
C GLY A 103 -28.12 -16.43 19.99
N LEU A 104 -27.01 -15.83 20.45
CA LEU A 104 -26.46 -15.99 21.79
C LEU A 104 -27.39 -15.38 22.86
N ILE A 105 -28.04 -14.25 22.57
CA ILE A 105 -29.08 -13.65 23.40
C ILE A 105 -30.29 -14.60 23.50
N VAL A 106 -30.78 -15.16 22.40
CA VAL A 106 -31.91 -16.12 22.39
C VAL A 106 -31.56 -17.42 23.15
N LEU A 107 -30.32 -17.90 23.06
CA LEU A 107 -29.82 -19.02 23.85
C LEU A 107 -29.74 -18.69 25.35
N ALA A 108 -29.20 -17.52 25.71
CA ALA A 108 -29.17 -17.03 27.09
C ALA A 108 -30.57 -16.76 27.66
N VAL A 109 -31.53 -16.35 26.82
CA VAL A 109 -32.94 -16.13 27.17
C VAL A 109 -33.66 -17.46 27.41
N ARG A 110 -33.41 -18.48 26.57
CA ARG A 110 -33.88 -19.85 26.84
C ARG A 110 -33.29 -20.42 28.14
N TRP A 111 -32.05 -20.08 28.49
CA TRP A 111 -31.38 -20.56 29.71
C TRP A 111 -31.71 -19.68 30.94
N ARG A 112 -32.96 -19.82 31.43
CA ARG A 112 -33.54 -19.09 32.58
C ARG A 112 -32.60 -18.86 33.78
N ARG A 113 -31.89 -17.73 33.79
CA ARG A 113 -31.46 -17.03 35.03
C ARG A 113 -31.70 -15.51 34.91
N ARG A 114 -32.62 -15.02 35.76
CA ARG A 114 -33.13 -13.63 35.76
C ARG A 114 -32.03 -12.56 35.96
N SER A 115 -30.91 -12.91 36.60
CA SER A 115 -29.77 -12.02 36.88
C SER A 115 -28.80 -11.82 35.70
N TRP A 116 -28.71 -12.75 34.75
CA TRP A 116 -27.87 -12.56 33.55
C TRP A 116 -28.53 -11.58 32.58
N HIS A 117 -29.86 -11.64 32.47
CA HIS A 117 -30.66 -10.76 31.63
C HIS A 117 -30.54 -9.30 32.10
N SER A 118 -30.77 -9.05 33.39
CA SER A 118 -30.59 -7.70 33.96
C SER A 118 -29.13 -7.26 33.89
N GLY A 119 -28.16 -8.14 34.17
CA GLY A 119 -26.74 -7.82 34.11
C GLY A 119 -26.30 -7.30 32.74
N TRP A 120 -26.58 -8.04 31.67
CA TRP A 120 -26.16 -7.64 30.31
C TRP A 120 -26.91 -6.42 29.79
N LEU A 121 -28.25 -6.36 29.92
CA LEU A 121 -29.03 -5.19 29.48
C LEU A 121 -28.60 -3.90 30.21
N THR A 122 -28.35 -3.99 31.52
CA THR A 122 -27.87 -2.83 32.31
C THR A 122 -26.47 -2.41 31.88
N PHE A 123 -25.60 -3.35 31.51
CA PHE A 123 -24.23 -3.06 31.07
C PHE A 123 -24.18 -2.47 29.66
N ALA A 124 -24.99 -2.97 28.72
CA ALA A 124 -25.14 -2.38 27.38
C ALA A 124 -25.69 -0.94 27.48
N ALA A 125 -26.77 -0.74 28.25
CA ALA A 125 -27.35 0.59 28.49
C ALA A 125 -26.35 1.56 29.14
N LEU A 126 -25.47 1.07 30.03
CA LEU A 126 -24.38 1.86 30.61
C LEU A 126 -23.41 2.39 29.55
N TRP A 127 -22.88 1.51 28.69
CA TRP A 127 -21.93 1.94 27.66
C TRP A 127 -22.57 2.83 26.60
N THR A 128 -23.80 2.54 26.17
CA THR A 128 -24.55 3.43 25.27
C THR A 128 -24.73 4.83 25.89
N ALA A 129 -25.06 4.93 27.19
CA ALA A 129 -25.18 6.21 27.88
C ALA A 129 -23.82 6.94 28.00
N PHE A 130 -22.71 6.22 28.22
CA PHE A 130 -21.37 6.82 28.25
C PHE A 130 -20.90 7.31 26.86
N PHE A 131 -21.14 6.57 25.78
CA PHE A 131 -20.76 6.98 24.42
C PHE A 131 -21.55 8.23 23.98
N ILE A 132 -22.89 8.20 24.06
CA ILE A 132 -23.73 9.35 23.68
C ILE A 132 -23.48 10.54 24.61
N GLY A 133 -23.26 10.30 25.91
CA GLY A 133 -22.87 11.34 26.88
C GLY A 133 -21.52 11.97 26.55
N GLY A 134 -20.56 11.19 26.04
CA GLY A 134 -19.27 11.69 25.54
C GLY A 134 -19.41 12.57 24.30
N GLN A 135 -20.29 12.22 23.35
CA GLN A 135 -20.59 13.08 22.19
C GLN A 135 -21.28 14.38 22.62
N ALA A 136 -22.26 14.30 23.54
CA ALA A 136 -22.93 15.47 24.10
C ALA A 136 -21.97 16.40 24.86
N TYR A 137 -20.99 15.84 25.59
CA TYR A 137 -19.92 16.58 26.25
C TYR A 137 -19.00 17.33 25.26
N ARG A 138 -18.56 16.65 24.17
CA ARG A 138 -17.73 17.27 23.12
C ARG A 138 -18.47 18.38 22.37
N MET A 139 -19.78 18.21 22.16
CA MET A 139 -20.65 19.26 21.64
C MET A 139 -20.75 20.44 22.62
N ALA A 140 -21.03 20.18 23.90
CA ALA A 140 -21.30 21.20 24.90
C ALA A 140 -20.09 22.09 25.26
N LEU A 141 -18.86 21.55 25.18
CA LEU A 141 -17.64 22.25 25.61
C LEU A 141 -16.69 22.63 24.47
N ALA A 142 -16.89 22.14 23.24
CA ALA A 142 -15.98 22.39 22.12
C ALA A 142 -16.65 22.55 20.74
N ASP A 143 -17.99 22.50 20.64
CA ASP A 143 -18.78 22.57 19.40
C ASP A 143 -18.36 21.59 18.29
N ARG A 144 -17.77 20.44 18.70
CA ARG A 144 -17.14 19.44 17.84
C ARG A 144 -17.69 18.04 18.10
N GLY A 145 -17.68 17.19 17.07
CA GLY A 145 -18.23 15.81 17.10
C GLY A 145 -19.48 15.67 16.23
N THR A 146 -19.89 14.43 15.94
CA THR A 146 -20.97 14.14 14.95
C THR A 146 -22.30 14.77 15.35
N LEU A 147 -22.65 14.76 16.64
CA LEU A 147 -23.90 15.36 17.15
C LEU A 147 -23.97 16.89 16.93
N ALA A 148 -22.82 17.58 17.06
CA ALA A 148 -22.73 19.02 16.79
C ALA A 148 -22.79 19.31 15.28
N TRP A 149 -22.28 18.41 14.43
CA TRP A 149 -22.40 18.50 12.98
C TRP A 149 -23.85 18.25 12.52
N LEU A 150 -24.50 17.19 13.01
CA LEU A 150 -25.91 16.88 12.76
C LEU A 150 -26.82 18.09 13.00
N LEU A 151 -26.75 18.72 14.18
CA LEU A 151 -27.61 19.87 14.51
C LEU A 151 -27.37 21.08 13.60
N ARG A 152 -26.14 21.30 13.11
CA ARG A 152 -25.86 22.34 12.09
C ARG A 152 -26.52 22.02 10.74
N SER A 153 -26.70 20.75 10.41
CA SER A 153 -27.34 20.29 9.17
C SER A 153 -28.87 20.27 9.23
N VAL A 154 -29.50 19.79 10.32
CA VAL A 154 -30.98 19.69 10.39
C VAL A 154 -31.66 21.00 10.81
N THR A 155 -30.93 21.97 11.38
CA THR A 155 -31.48 23.30 11.69
C THR A 155 -30.60 24.44 11.16
N PRO A 156 -30.53 24.64 9.82
CA PRO A 156 -29.85 25.79 9.23
C PRO A 156 -30.47 27.10 9.74
N GLY A 157 -29.63 28.01 10.25
CA GLY A 157 -30.08 29.30 10.79
C GLY A 157 -30.58 29.30 12.25
N ALA A 158 -30.54 28.17 12.97
CA ALA A 158 -30.93 28.10 14.39
C ALA A 158 -29.89 28.73 15.36
N SER A 159 -29.61 30.01 15.15
CA SER A 159 -28.72 30.91 15.91
C SER A 159 -27.23 30.54 15.93
N GLU A 160 -26.40 31.54 15.65
CA GLU A 160 -24.93 31.47 15.75
C GLU A 160 -24.46 31.26 17.20
N ASN A 161 -25.34 31.53 18.18
CA ASN A 161 -25.03 31.62 19.60
C ASN A 161 -24.72 30.25 20.23
N GLY A 162 -23.43 29.95 20.37
CA GLY A 162 -22.93 28.67 20.91
C GLY A 162 -23.43 28.31 22.31
N TYR A 163 -23.84 29.29 23.13
CA TYR A 163 -24.36 29.04 24.49
C TYR A 163 -25.66 28.21 24.49
N VAL A 164 -26.55 28.39 23.51
CA VAL A 164 -27.81 27.63 23.43
C VAL A 164 -27.54 26.17 23.05
N ARG A 165 -26.63 25.95 22.08
CA ARG A 165 -26.16 24.61 21.70
C ARG A 165 -25.41 23.92 22.85
N GLY A 166 -24.63 24.69 23.61
CA GLY A 166 -23.99 24.26 24.86
C GLY A 166 -25.01 23.79 25.92
N ALA A 167 -26.06 24.57 26.16
CA ALA A 167 -27.12 24.23 27.12
C ALA A 167 -27.90 22.96 26.73
N ILE A 168 -28.21 22.77 25.44
CA ILE A 168 -28.86 21.56 24.93
C ILE A 168 -27.95 20.33 25.12
N GLY A 169 -26.66 20.46 24.78
CA GLY A 169 -25.68 19.39 25.01
C GLY A 169 -25.50 19.05 26.49
N LEU A 170 -25.50 20.05 27.37
CA LEU A 170 -25.45 19.86 28.82
C LEU A 170 -26.70 19.15 29.36
N ALA A 171 -27.90 19.53 28.90
CA ALA A 171 -29.16 18.89 29.32
C ALA A 171 -29.22 17.41 28.89
N ILE A 172 -28.86 17.12 27.63
CA ILE A 172 -28.76 15.74 27.12
C ILE A 172 -27.72 14.94 27.92
N GLY A 173 -26.54 15.54 28.17
CA GLY A 173 -25.48 14.93 28.98
C GLY A 173 -25.93 14.60 30.41
N LEU A 174 -26.66 15.49 31.07
CA LEU A 174 -27.19 15.28 32.43
C LEU A 174 -28.25 14.18 32.49
N VAL A 175 -29.16 14.10 31.51
CA VAL A 175 -30.17 13.02 31.41
C VAL A 175 -29.49 11.66 31.20
N LEU A 176 -28.48 11.59 30.33
CA LEU A 176 -27.71 10.37 30.08
C LEU A 176 -26.84 9.97 31.28
N LEU A 177 -26.24 10.93 31.99
CA LEU A 177 -25.51 10.69 33.23
C LEU A 177 -26.42 10.15 34.32
N TYR A 178 -27.65 10.67 34.46
CA TYR A 178 -28.66 10.15 35.38
C TYR A 178 -29.09 8.72 35.01
N ALA A 179 -29.32 8.44 33.72
CA ALA A 179 -29.61 7.09 33.24
C ALA A 179 -28.46 6.11 33.55
N ALA A 180 -27.21 6.52 33.31
CA ALA A 180 -26.02 5.76 33.65
C ALA A 180 -25.92 5.50 35.16
N MET A 181 -26.07 6.52 36.02
CA MET A 181 -26.05 6.35 37.49
C MET A 181 -27.13 5.38 37.98
N ARG A 182 -28.35 5.46 37.43
CA ARG A 182 -29.45 4.53 37.74
C ARG A 182 -29.12 3.10 37.28
N ALA A 183 -28.45 2.94 36.15
CA ALA A 183 -27.97 1.65 35.68
C ALA A 183 -26.81 1.10 36.54
N VAL A 184 -25.82 1.91 36.96
CA VAL A 184 -24.79 1.48 37.93
C VAL A 184 -25.44 0.97 39.22
N ARG A 185 -26.44 1.67 39.75
CA ARG A 185 -27.15 1.26 40.96
C ARG A 185 -27.82 -0.11 40.80
N ASN A 186 -28.61 -0.29 39.73
CA ASN A 186 -29.27 -1.56 39.43
C ASN A 186 -28.27 -2.71 39.17
N LEU A 187 -27.10 -2.41 38.60
CA LEU A 187 -26.01 -3.37 38.39
C LEU A 187 -25.38 -3.80 39.72
N LEU A 188 -25.08 -2.85 40.60
CA LEU A 188 -24.55 -3.13 41.95
C LEU A 188 -25.54 -3.94 42.80
N GLU A 189 -26.84 -3.61 42.74
CA GLU A 189 -27.92 -4.38 43.36
C GLU A 189 -27.96 -5.83 42.80
N THR A 190 -27.89 -5.99 41.47
CA THR A 190 -27.86 -7.32 40.81
C THR A 190 -26.62 -8.13 41.21
N ILE A 191 -25.43 -7.51 41.24
CA ILE A 191 -24.18 -8.15 41.64
C ILE A 191 -24.24 -8.54 43.12
N ALA A 192 -24.71 -7.65 44.00
CA ALA A 192 -24.84 -7.91 45.44
C ALA A 192 -25.77 -9.10 45.74
N ALA A 193 -26.89 -9.21 45.03
CA ALA A 193 -27.83 -10.32 45.10
C ALA A 193 -27.25 -11.64 44.55
N SER A 194 -26.28 -11.58 43.63
CA SER A 194 -25.67 -12.77 43.02
C SER A 194 -24.56 -13.44 43.85
N LEU A 195 -24.04 -12.77 44.89
CA LEU A 195 -22.83 -13.20 45.60
C LEU A 195 -23.13 -13.77 47.02
N PRO A 196 -22.54 -14.92 47.43
CA PRO A 196 -22.78 -15.53 48.74
C PRO A 196 -22.56 -14.59 49.94
N ALA A 197 -23.36 -14.74 51.00
CA ALA A 197 -23.43 -13.77 52.11
C ALA A 197 -22.11 -13.56 52.90
N ALA A 198 -21.27 -14.59 53.03
CA ALA A 198 -20.26 -14.70 54.09
C ALA A 198 -18.99 -13.82 53.96
N SER A 199 -18.86 -12.99 52.93
CA SER A 199 -17.60 -12.29 52.59
C SER A 199 -17.74 -10.77 52.49
N ARG A 200 -18.50 -10.14 53.40
CA ARG A 200 -18.97 -8.74 53.30
C ARG A 200 -17.88 -7.67 53.04
N ARG A 201 -16.64 -7.84 53.56
CA ARG A 201 -15.48 -6.96 53.22
C ARG A 201 -14.96 -7.19 51.80
N TRP A 202 -14.78 -8.46 51.38
CA TRP A 202 -14.31 -8.82 50.04
C TRP A 202 -15.31 -8.50 48.92
N LYS A 203 -16.61 -8.39 49.23
CA LYS A 203 -17.62 -7.92 48.26
C LYS A 203 -17.37 -6.49 47.81
N TRP A 204 -17.11 -5.59 48.76
CA TRP A 204 -16.89 -4.17 48.47
C TRP A 204 -15.54 -3.94 47.79
N THR A 205 -14.48 -4.65 48.18
CA THR A 205 -13.21 -4.57 47.44
C THR A 205 -13.33 -5.14 46.02
N ALA A 206 -14.03 -6.25 45.79
CA ALA A 206 -14.25 -6.77 44.43
C ALA A 206 -15.05 -5.80 43.54
N ALA A 207 -16.09 -5.16 44.08
CA ALA A 207 -16.87 -4.14 43.36
C ALA A 207 -16.05 -2.87 43.10
N ALA A 208 -15.29 -2.39 44.09
CA ALA A 208 -14.40 -1.25 43.94
C ALA A 208 -13.27 -1.54 42.95
N SER A 209 -12.65 -2.72 42.97
CA SER A 209 -11.64 -3.13 41.99
C SER A 209 -12.20 -3.21 40.57
N LEU A 210 -13.42 -3.71 40.36
CA LEU A 210 -14.07 -3.68 39.05
C LEU A 210 -14.34 -2.25 38.57
N PHE A 211 -14.79 -1.37 39.47
CA PHE A 211 -15.00 0.04 39.15
C PHE A 211 -13.68 0.76 38.84
N ILE A 212 -12.64 0.55 39.65
CA ILE A 212 -11.29 1.10 39.43
C ILE A 212 -10.69 0.58 38.12
N VAL A 213 -10.84 -0.72 37.79
CA VAL A 213 -10.37 -1.27 36.51
C VAL A 213 -11.14 -0.68 35.32
N ALA A 214 -12.46 -0.47 35.46
CA ALA A 214 -13.24 0.22 34.43
C ALA A 214 -12.84 1.71 34.27
N THR A 215 -12.58 2.42 35.37
CA THR A 215 -12.08 3.81 35.36
C THR A 215 -10.66 3.89 34.80
N TYR A 216 -9.80 2.91 35.08
CA TYR A 216 -8.45 2.79 34.53
C TYR A 216 -8.49 2.48 33.02
N TRP A 217 -9.43 1.64 32.57
CA TRP A 217 -9.70 1.43 31.15
C TRP A 217 -10.28 2.67 30.45
N LEU A 218 -11.13 3.46 31.12
CA LEU A 218 -11.60 4.75 30.61
C LEU A 218 -10.45 5.76 30.48
N ALA A 219 -9.54 5.82 31.47
CA ALA A 219 -8.35 6.66 31.41
C ALA A 219 -7.39 6.22 30.30
N TRP A 220 -7.08 4.92 30.19
CA TRP A 220 -6.15 4.41 29.18
C TRP A 220 -6.75 4.48 27.76
N GLY A 221 -8.04 4.19 27.64
CA GLY A 221 -8.80 4.31 26.39
C GLY A 221 -8.95 5.76 25.91
N SER A 222 -9.08 6.75 26.81
CA SER A 222 -9.09 8.16 26.40
C SER A 222 -7.69 8.70 26.05
N VAL A 223 -6.62 8.16 26.64
CA VAL A 223 -5.23 8.54 26.31
C VAL A 223 -4.81 8.08 24.91
N ASN A 224 -5.35 6.97 24.39
CA ASN A 224 -4.95 6.41 23.09
C ASN A 224 -5.70 6.97 21.86
N PHE A 225 -6.57 7.97 22.01
CA PHE A 225 -7.28 8.60 20.89
C PHE A 225 -6.82 10.05 20.62
N SER A 226 -5.67 10.16 19.96
CA SER A 226 -5.34 11.20 18.98
C SER A 226 -5.95 12.61 19.18
N SER A 227 -5.36 13.42 20.07
CA SER A 227 -5.30 14.87 19.85
C SER A 227 -4.05 15.49 20.48
N ALA A 228 -3.35 16.36 19.75
CA ALA A 228 -2.11 16.99 20.22
C ALA A 228 -2.35 18.09 21.28
N ALA A 229 -3.58 18.60 21.39
CA ALA A 229 -3.93 19.77 22.20
C ALA A 229 -3.75 19.57 23.72
N LEU A 230 -3.70 18.34 24.22
CA LEU A 230 -3.66 18.03 25.66
C LEU A 230 -2.26 17.87 26.25
N ARG A 231 -1.18 18.07 25.47
CA ARG A 231 0.20 18.04 25.99
C ARG A 231 0.65 19.34 26.67
N GLY A 232 -0.15 20.41 26.63
CA GLY A 232 0.21 21.74 27.15
C GLY A 232 -0.20 22.06 28.60
N PHE A 233 -1.15 21.32 29.20
CA PHE A 233 -1.68 21.63 30.54
C PHE A 233 -1.32 20.55 31.57
N GLY A 234 -0.24 20.76 32.31
CA GLY A 234 0.30 19.86 33.34
C GLY A 234 -0.50 19.79 34.65
N LEU A 235 -1.84 19.85 34.59
CA LEU A 235 -2.73 19.88 35.76
C LEU A 235 -3.95 18.98 35.54
N ASN A 236 -3.88 17.71 36.00
CA ASN A 236 -5.09 16.98 36.40
C ASN A 236 -4.91 15.67 37.21
N THR A 237 -3.68 15.19 37.47
CA THR A 237 -3.45 13.94 38.23
C THR A 237 -3.94 13.99 39.68
N PHE A 238 -4.27 15.17 40.22
CA PHE A 238 -4.49 15.40 41.66
C PHE A 238 -5.96 15.53 42.11
N MET A 239 -6.94 15.66 41.20
CA MET A 239 -8.34 15.96 41.59
C MET A 239 -9.25 14.72 41.77
N LEU A 240 -8.94 13.56 41.16
CA LEU A 240 -9.77 12.36 41.32
C LEU A 240 -9.85 11.80 42.76
N PRO A 241 -8.77 11.79 43.58
CA PRO A 241 -8.85 11.29 44.96
C PRO A 241 -9.83 12.09 45.83
N VAL A 242 -9.91 13.41 45.61
CA VAL A 242 -10.69 14.35 46.43
C VAL A 242 -12.20 14.16 46.24
N VAL A 243 -12.64 13.84 45.01
CA VAL A 243 -14.06 13.61 44.70
C VAL A 243 -14.51 12.18 45.03
N ALA A 244 -13.61 11.19 44.97
CA ALA A 244 -13.96 9.79 45.21
C ALA A 244 -14.18 9.45 46.70
N ALA A 245 -13.43 10.08 47.62
CA ALA A 245 -13.46 9.73 49.04
C ALA A 245 -14.82 10.01 49.75
N PRO A 246 -15.49 11.16 49.56
CA PRO A 246 -16.75 11.45 50.24
C PRO A 246 -17.90 10.50 49.84
N VAL A 247 -17.94 10.09 48.57
CA VAL A 247 -18.98 9.20 48.03
C VAL A 247 -18.92 7.82 48.68
N LEU A 248 -17.72 7.29 48.91
CA LEU A 248 -17.52 6.00 49.59
C LEU A 248 -17.93 6.03 51.07
N VAL A 249 -17.78 7.17 51.75
CA VAL A 249 -18.21 7.35 53.15
C VAL A 249 -19.74 7.43 53.24
N LEU A 250 -20.38 8.21 52.36
CA LEU A 250 -21.85 8.34 52.33
C LEU A 250 -22.54 7.01 52.02
N LEU A 251 -22.05 6.25 51.04
CA LEU A 251 -22.58 4.92 50.69
C LEU A 251 -22.36 3.86 51.79
N ALA A 252 -21.39 4.06 52.69
CA ALA A 252 -21.17 3.16 53.82
C ALA A 252 -22.15 3.38 54.99
N TRP A 253 -22.77 4.56 55.09
CA TRP A 253 -23.58 4.94 56.26
C TRP A 253 -25.07 4.58 56.15
N GLN A 254 -25.62 4.47 54.94
CA GLN A 254 -27.05 4.18 54.71
C GLN A 254 -27.31 2.78 54.14
N ASN A 255 -27.51 1.78 55.01
CA ASN A 255 -28.73 0.93 55.10
C ASN A 255 -28.52 -0.41 55.83
N ARG A 256 -29.56 -0.87 56.53
CA ARG A 256 -29.65 -2.21 57.16
C ARG A 256 -30.23 -3.26 56.19
N PRO A 257 -29.96 -4.57 56.39
CA PRO A 257 -30.33 -5.60 55.42
C PRO A 257 -31.73 -6.19 55.63
N ALA A 258 -32.40 -6.56 54.53
CA ALA A 258 -33.44 -7.58 54.49
C ALA A 258 -32.88 -8.88 53.89
N ALA A 259 -33.42 -10.05 54.27
CA ALA A 259 -32.89 -11.36 53.88
C ALA A 259 -33.71 -12.02 52.77
N LEU A 260 -33.03 -12.73 51.85
CA LEU A 260 -33.65 -13.60 50.85
C LEU A 260 -32.87 -14.92 50.70
N THR A 261 -33.58 -15.95 50.24
CA THR A 261 -33.21 -17.38 50.33
C THR A 261 -32.39 -17.90 49.14
N ARG A 262 -31.81 -19.10 49.30
CA ARG A 262 -30.93 -19.75 48.31
C ARG A 262 -31.67 -20.80 47.47
N PRO A 263 -31.38 -20.94 46.16
CA PRO A 263 -31.52 -22.19 45.41
C PRO A 263 -30.17 -22.91 45.23
N GLU A 264 -30.22 -24.21 44.90
CA GLU A 264 -29.05 -25.09 44.78
C GLU A 264 -28.25 -24.98 43.46
N PRO A 265 -27.02 -25.55 43.38
CA PRO A 265 -26.14 -25.43 42.22
C PRO A 265 -25.93 -26.75 41.46
N GLN A 266 -26.69 -26.97 40.38
CA GLN A 266 -26.32 -27.98 39.36
C GLN A 266 -25.03 -27.58 38.61
N ARG A 267 -24.29 -28.57 38.09
CA ARG A 267 -23.03 -28.36 37.36
C ARG A 267 -23.30 -27.96 35.91
N ILE A 268 -22.70 -26.86 35.46
CA ILE A 268 -22.78 -26.38 34.07
C ILE A 268 -21.52 -26.83 33.29
N SER A 269 -21.70 -27.31 32.06
CA SER A 269 -20.61 -27.59 31.13
C SER A 269 -20.41 -26.42 30.17
N LEU A 270 -19.19 -25.87 30.09
CA LEU A 270 -18.85 -24.73 29.22
C LEU A 270 -18.60 -25.12 27.75
N ARG A 271 -18.57 -26.41 27.43
CA ARG A 271 -18.20 -26.93 26.09
C ARG A 271 -19.03 -26.32 24.93
N PRO A 272 -20.37 -26.19 25.00
CA PRO A 272 -21.15 -25.68 23.86
C PRO A 272 -20.82 -24.22 23.49
N ALA A 273 -20.59 -23.36 24.49
CA ALA A 273 -20.28 -21.95 24.26
C ALA A 273 -18.88 -21.77 23.64
N GLY A 274 -17.90 -22.57 24.07
CA GLY A 274 -16.56 -22.59 23.46
C GLY A 274 -16.57 -23.06 22.01
N VAL A 275 -17.36 -24.10 21.70
CA VAL A 275 -17.55 -24.60 20.33
C VAL A 275 -18.23 -23.55 19.44
N ALA A 276 -19.26 -22.87 19.93
CA ALA A 276 -19.95 -21.80 19.18
C ALA A 276 -19.02 -20.60 18.88
N LEU A 277 -18.23 -20.15 19.86
CA LEU A 277 -17.24 -19.08 19.66
C LEU A 277 -16.11 -19.49 18.70
N GLY A 278 -15.64 -20.74 18.79
CA GLY A 278 -14.65 -21.28 17.87
C GLY A 278 -15.16 -21.32 16.43
N LEU A 279 -16.38 -21.86 16.21
CA LEU A 279 -17.03 -21.87 14.90
C LEU A 279 -17.27 -20.46 14.36
N ALA A 280 -17.70 -19.52 15.19
CA ALA A 280 -17.89 -18.13 14.78
C ALA A 280 -16.59 -17.45 14.35
N ALA A 281 -15.50 -17.63 15.11
CA ALA A 281 -14.19 -17.10 14.75
C ALA A 281 -13.64 -17.72 13.46
N VAL A 282 -13.82 -19.04 13.28
CA VAL A 282 -13.45 -19.76 12.04
C VAL A 282 -14.28 -19.31 10.84
N LEU A 283 -15.59 -19.06 11.02
CA LEU A 283 -16.45 -18.54 9.95
C LEU A 283 -16.12 -17.09 9.59
N TYR A 284 -15.88 -16.22 10.58
CA TYR A 284 -15.46 -14.83 10.32
C TYR A 284 -14.09 -14.77 9.62
N ALA A 285 -13.11 -15.54 10.10
CA ALA A 285 -11.81 -15.66 9.44
C ALA A 285 -11.94 -16.26 8.03
N GLY A 286 -12.74 -17.32 7.87
CA GLY A 286 -12.98 -17.96 6.57
C GLY A 286 -13.66 -17.03 5.56
N LEU A 287 -14.64 -16.23 5.97
CA LEU A 287 -15.35 -15.28 5.10
C LEU A 287 -14.52 -14.02 4.78
N THR A 288 -13.68 -13.55 5.70
CA THR A 288 -12.77 -12.41 5.46
C THR A 288 -11.54 -12.80 4.64
N GLN A 289 -11.11 -14.07 4.69
CA GLN A 289 -10.08 -14.64 3.82
C GLN A 289 -10.63 -15.21 2.50
N ALA A 290 -11.96 -15.24 2.30
CA ALA A 290 -12.58 -15.74 1.08
C ALA A 290 -12.45 -14.75 -0.08
N ASP A 291 -11.27 -14.73 -0.71
CA ASP A 291 -11.00 -13.91 -1.91
C ASP A 291 -12.05 -14.13 -3.01
N TRP A 292 -12.56 -15.34 -3.16
CA TRP A 292 -13.63 -15.66 -4.12
C TRP A 292 -14.94 -14.91 -3.86
N LEU A 293 -15.29 -14.61 -2.60
CA LEU A 293 -16.49 -13.83 -2.28
C LEU A 293 -16.33 -12.36 -2.65
N ARG A 294 -15.19 -11.75 -2.31
CA ARG A 294 -14.90 -10.35 -2.67
C ARG A 294 -14.90 -10.17 -4.19
N VAL A 295 -14.24 -11.08 -4.90
CA VAL A 295 -14.24 -11.11 -6.37
C VAL A 295 -15.65 -11.33 -6.93
N TRP A 296 -16.43 -12.27 -6.40
CA TRP A 296 -17.81 -12.52 -6.87
C TRP A 296 -18.74 -11.31 -6.68
N TRP A 297 -18.60 -10.56 -5.58
CA TRP A 297 -19.37 -9.33 -5.34
C TRP A 297 -18.97 -8.20 -6.30
N ALA A 298 -17.68 -8.01 -6.56
CA ALA A 298 -17.19 -7.06 -7.57
C ALA A 298 -17.66 -7.45 -8.99
N ASP A 299 -17.44 -8.70 -9.38
CA ASP A 299 -17.88 -9.28 -10.67
C ASP A 299 -19.42 -9.18 -10.86
N ARG A 300 -20.21 -9.01 -9.79
CA ARG A 300 -21.68 -8.92 -9.81
C ARG A 300 -22.23 -7.50 -9.89
N ALA A 301 -21.45 -6.48 -9.53
CA ALA A 301 -21.87 -5.08 -9.58
C ALA A 301 -21.88 -4.50 -11.01
N PHE A 302 -21.21 -5.17 -11.95
CA PHE A 302 -21.06 -4.75 -13.34
C PHE A 302 -22.25 -5.09 -14.24
N ALA A 303 -22.45 -4.26 -15.27
CA ALA A 303 -23.39 -4.53 -16.36
C ALA A 303 -22.89 -5.72 -17.21
N ARG A 304 -23.78 -6.35 -17.99
CA ARG A 304 -23.48 -7.60 -18.71
C ARG A 304 -24.01 -7.60 -20.14
N VAL A 305 -23.12 -7.91 -21.09
CA VAL A 305 -23.44 -8.31 -22.46
C VAL A 305 -23.17 -9.82 -22.61
N GLN A 306 -24.00 -10.52 -23.39
CA GLN A 306 -23.75 -11.91 -23.78
C GLN A 306 -23.95 -12.12 -25.27
N THR A 307 -23.09 -12.95 -25.83
CA THR A 307 -23.09 -13.40 -27.23
C THR A 307 -22.86 -14.92 -27.26
N ALA A 308 -22.89 -15.54 -28.45
CA ALA A 308 -22.40 -16.91 -28.61
C ALA A 308 -20.91 -16.98 -28.20
N GLY A 309 -20.56 -17.89 -27.29
CA GLY A 309 -19.21 -18.07 -26.76
C GLY A 309 -18.75 -17.07 -25.67
N TYR A 310 -19.44 -15.94 -25.45
CA TYR A 310 -18.92 -14.85 -24.61
C TYR A 310 -19.90 -14.26 -23.57
N GLU A 311 -19.40 -13.96 -22.38
CA GLU A 311 -20.03 -13.10 -21.36
C GLU A 311 -19.08 -11.97 -20.99
N ILE A 312 -19.34 -10.73 -21.43
CA ILE A 312 -18.60 -9.56 -20.93
C ILE A 312 -19.37 -8.96 -19.76
N ARG A 313 -18.66 -8.72 -18.66
CA ARG A 313 -19.09 -7.85 -17.57
C ARG A 313 -18.21 -6.60 -17.54
N TYR A 314 -18.82 -5.43 -17.39
CA TYR A 314 -18.14 -4.14 -17.56
C TYR A 314 -18.75 -3.04 -16.68
N ASP A 315 -17.96 -2.00 -16.42
CA ASP A 315 -18.47 -0.77 -15.80
C ASP A 315 -19.20 0.09 -16.85
N ALA A 316 -20.52 0.12 -16.77
CA ALA A 316 -21.37 0.92 -17.66
C ALA A 316 -21.27 2.44 -17.42
N SER A 317 -20.56 2.90 -16.38
CA SER A 317 -20.21 4.32 -16.23
C SER A 317 -18.96 4.71 -17.04
N ARG A 318 -18.20 3.73 -17.57
CA ARG A 318 -16.97 3.97 -18.35
C ARG A 318 -17.06 3.52 -19.81
N TYR A 319 -17.78 2.44 -20.11
CA TYR A 319 -17.82 1.86 -21.46
C TYR A 319 -19.25 1.81 -22.03
N PRO A 320 -19.51 2.38 -23.22
CA PRO A 320 -20.79 2.24 -23.93
C PRO A 320 -21.12 0.79 -24.26
N VAL A 321 -22.41 0.44 -24.31
CA VAL A 321 -22.84 -0.95 -24.55
C VAL A 321 -22.50 -1.41 -25.98
N GLU A 322 -22.47 -0.48 -26.92
CA GLU A 322 -22.12 -0.68 -28.33
C GLU A 322 -20.64 -1.06 -28.49
N GLU A 323 -19.73 -0.39 -27.78
CA GLU A 323 -18.29 -0.71 -27.79
C GLU A 323 -18.06 -2.11 -27.20
N ILE A 324 -18.78 -2.46 -26.14
CA ILE A 324 -18.72 -3.79 -25.51
C ILE A 324 -19.28 -4.89 -26.43
N GLN A 325 -20.34 -4.62 -27.20
CA GLN A 325 -20.85 -5.56 -28.22
C GLN A 325 -19.81 -5.77 -29.35
N GLN A 326 -19.20 -4.70 -29.85
CA GLN A 326 -18.13 -4.78 -30.85
C GLN A 326 -16.87 -5.49 -30.30
N LEU A 327 -16.54 -5.30 -29.02
CA LEU A 327 -15.49 -6.05 -28.35
C LEU A 327 -15.82 -7.56 -28.30
N ALA A 328 -17.04 -7.92 -27.91
CA ALA A 328 -17.46 -9.33 -27.82
C ALA A 328 -17.38 -10.05 -29.18
N ALA A 329 -17.72 -9.38 -30.29
CA ALA A 329 -17.54 -9.92 -31.63
C ALA A 329 -16.06 -10.19 -31.96
N ARG A 330 -15.19 -9.19 -31.77
CA ARG A 330 -13.75 -9.27 -32.07
C ARG A 330 -13.01 -10.29 -31.21
N ARG A 331 -13.33 -10.40 -29.91
CA ARG A 331 -12.70 -11.41 -29.04
C ARG A 331 -13.17 -12.84 -29.36
N ARG A 332 -14.38 -13.04 -29.87
CA ARG A 332 -14.80 -14.35 -30.42
C ARG A 332 -13.97 -14.74 -31.64
N GLU A 333 -13.80 -13.84 -32.61
CA GLU A 333 -12.99 -14.07 -33.81
C GLU A 333 -11.53 -14.39 -33.48
N LEU A 334 -10.98 -13.71 -32.46
CA LEU A 334 -9.67 -14.03 -31.87
C LEU A 334 -9.64 -15.46 -31.30
N VAL A 335 -10.60 -15.86 -30.47
CA VAL A 335 -10.67 -17.21 -29.86
C VAL A 335 -10.73 -18.29 -30.93
N GLU A 336 -11.51 -18.09 -32.00
CA GLU A 336 -11.54 -19.01 -33.12
C GLU A 336 -10.20 -19.08 -33.88
N ALA A 337 -9.49 -17.96 -34.03
CA ALA A 337 -8.15 -17.94 -34.64
C ALA A 337 -7.10 -18.66 -33.76
N LEU A 338 -7.16 -18.46 -32.44
CA LEU A 338 -6.32 -19.18 -31.47
C LEU A 338 -6.61 -20.69 -31.49
N ALA A 339 -7.88 -21.10 -31.55
CA ALA A 339 -8.26 -22.50 -31.64
C ALA A 339 -7.76 -23.17 -32.94
N ARG A 340 -7.87 -22.48 -34.09
CA ARG A 340 -7.30 -22.92 -35.37
C ARG A 340 -5.78 -23.11 -35.26
N ARG A 341 -5.05 -22.16 -34.66
CA ARG A 341 -3.60 -22.23 -34.44
C ARG A 341 -3.19 -23.34 -33.45
N GLY A 342 -4.00 -23.59 -32.43
CA GLY A 342 -3.79 -24.67 -31.46
C GLY A 342 -4.21 -26.07 -31.94
N ALA A 343 -4.58 -26.21 -33.22
CA ALA A 343 -5.11 -27.45 -33.82
C ALA A 343 -6.32 -28.06 -33.07
N ALA A 344 -7.17 -27.20 -32.49
CA ALA A 344 -8.37 -27.63 -31.76
C ALA A 344 -9.58 -27.75 -32.70
N THR A 345 -10.27 -28.89 -32.68
CA THR A 345 -11.39 -29.23 -33.58
C THR A 345 -12.77 -28.82 -33.06
N GLY A 346 -12.84 -27.98 -32.02
CA GLY A 346 -14.09 -27.45 -31.47
C GLY A 346 -13.87 -26.16 -30.69
N THR A 347 -14.81 -25.22 -30.82
CA THR A 347 -14.73 -23.84 -30.27
C THR A 347 -15.86 -23.49 -29.32
N ASP A 348 -16.61 -24.46 -28.78
CA ASP A 348 -17.70 -24.24 -27.80
C ASP A 348 -17.16 -23.93 -26.38
N VAL A 349 -16.11 -23.10 -26.31
CA VAL A 349 -15.60 -22.53 -25.07
C VAL A 349 -16.43 -21.31 -24.71
N ARG A 350 -17.00 -21.30 -23.51
CA ARG A 350 -17.68 -20.12 -22.96
C ARG A 350 -16.71 -19.31 -22.10
N ILE A 351 -16.17 -18.24 -22.68
CA ILE A 351 -15.30 -17.30 -21.97
C ILE A 351 -16.14 -16.23 -21.25
N ARG A 352 -15.72 -15.88 -20.04
CA ARG A 352 -16.22 -14.70 -19.31
C ARG A 352 -15.10 -13.69 -19.21
N LEU A 353 -15.30 -12.49 -19.74
CA LEU A 353 -14.42 -11.35 -19.53
C LEU A 353 -15.03 -10.43 -18.48
N VAL A 354 -14.31 -10.13 -17.41
CA VAL A 354 -14.64 -9.04 -16.48
C VAL A 354 -13.69 -7.89 -16.75
N LEU A 355 -14.22 -6.81 -17.32
CA LEU A 355 -13.51 -5.60 -17.66
C LEU A 355 -13.69 -4.56 -16.55
N TYR A 356 -12.65 -4.41 -15.73
CA TYR A 356 -12.57 -3.39 -14.69
C TYR A 356 -12.33 -2.01 -15.30
N PRO A 357 -12.77 -0.92 -14.63
CA PRO A 357 -12.56 0.44 -15.13
C PRO A 357 -11.10 0.88 -15.04
N ASP A 358 -10.33 0.33 -14.10
CA ASP A 358 -8.93 0.66 -13.85
C ASP A 358 -8.21 -0.47 -13.08
N SER A 359 -6.89 -0.41 -13.12
CA SER A 359 -5.89 -1.21 -12.40
C SER A 359 -6.20 -1.31 -10.90
N VAL A 360 -6.37 -0.17 -10.23
CA VAL A 360 -6.72 -0.05 -8.80
C VAL A 360 -7.98 -0.85 -8.46
N SER A 361 -9.04 -0.75 -9.28
CA SER A 361 -10.30 -1.48 -9.05
C SER A 361 -10.16 -2.98 -9.26
N LYS A 362 -9.36 -3.42 -10.24
CA LYS A 362 -8.99 -4.83 -10.38
C LYS A 362 -8.22 -5.30 -9.15
N ARG A 363 -7.23 -4.52 -8.68
CA ARG A 363 -6.37 -4.84 -7.52
C ARG A 363 -7.19 -4.95 -6.23
N LEU A 364 -8.09 -4.01 -5.97
CA LEU A 364 -9.02 -4.04 -4.82
C LEU A 364 -9.93 -5.28 -4.83
N ALA A 365 -10.42 -5.70 -5.99
CA ALA A 365 -11.22 -6.91 -6.10
C ALA A 365 -10.37 -8.19 -5.96
N THR A 366 -9.27 -8.30 -6.71
CA THR A 366 -8.55 -9.56 -6.94
C THR A 366 -7.28 -9.77 -6.11
N ARG A 367 -6.76 -8.73 -5.43
CA ARG A 367 -5.40 -8.68 -4.85
C ARG A 367 -4.29 -8.89 -5.89
N ASP A 368 -4.54 -8.52 -7.13
CA ASP A 368 -3.65 -8.70 -8.27
C ASP A 368 -3.80 -7.50 -9.22
N ASP A 369 -2.70 -6.87 -9.59
CA ASP A 369 -2.61 -5.62 -10.38
C ASP A 369 -2.14 -5.81 -11.83
N ARG A 370 -1.58 -6.98 -12.15
CA ARG A 370 -1.21 -7.40 -13.52
C ARG A 370 -2.29 -7.06 -14.54
N HIS A 371 -1.92 -6.72 -15.77
CA HIS A 371 -2.88 -6.29 -16.80
C HIS A 371 -4.10 -7.23 -16.95
N PHE A 372 -3.90 -8.55 -16.87
CA PHE A 372 -4.98 -9.54 -16.77
C PHE A 372 -4.66 -10.70 -15.82
N THR A 373 -5.72 -11.38 -15.36
CA THR A 373 -5.65 -12.73 -14.76
C THR A 373 -6.68 -13.66 -15.38
N VAL A 374 -6.42 -14.97 -15.33
CA VAL A 374 -7.34 -15.99 -15.83
C VAL A 374 -7.54 -17.10 -14.80
N GLN A 375 -8.79 -17.54 -14.66
CA GLN A 375 -9.24 -18.58 -13.75
C GLN A 375 -10.26 -19.47 -14.48
N GLY A 376 -9.83 -20.67 -14.92
CA GLY A 376 -10.61 -21.46 -15.88
C GLY A 376 -10.82 -20.66 -17.17
N THR A 377 -12.09 -20.46 -17.57
CA THR A 377 -12.46 -19.60 -18.70
C THR A 377 -12.85 -18.16 -18.30
N THR A 378 -12.65 -17.76 -17.04
CA THR A 378 -12.91 -16.38 -16.58
C THR A 378 -11.64 -15.54 -16.62
N ILE A 379 -11.61 -14.55 -17.51
CA ILE A 379 -10.59 -13.50 -17.63
C ILE A 379 -11.01 -12.29 -16.78
N ARG A 380 -10.06 -11.66 -16.09
CA ARG A 380 -10.25 -10.39 -15.37
C ARG A 380 -9.16 -9.42 -15.78
N ALA A 381 -9.53 -8.31 -16.42
CA ALA A 381 -8.59 -7.36 -17.02
C ALA A 381 -9.09 -5.91 -16.90
N PHE A 382 -8.23 -4.95 -17.23
CA PHE A 382 -8.58 -3.55 -17.50
C PHE A 382 -8.03 -3.13 -18.88
N GLN A 383 -8.47 -2.01 -19.43
CA GLN A 383 -7.91 -1.49 -20.69
C GLN A 383 -6.43 -1.13 -20.49
N HIS A 384 -5.53 -1.68 -21.33
CA HIS A 384 -4.10 -1.35 -21.27
C HIS A 384 -3.91 0.17 -21.46
N PRO A 385 -3.27 0.92 -20.54
CA PRO A 385 -3.39 2.38 -20.57
C PRO A 385 -2.57 3.11 -21.67
N ARG A 386 -2.07 2.39 -22.69
CA ARG A 386 -1.63 2.98 -23.98
C ARG A 386 -2.77 3.06 -25.00
N ALA A 387 -3.68 2.09 -24.95
CA ALA A 387 -4.79 1.99 -25.86
C ALA A 387 -5.76 3.15 -25.65
N THR A 388 -6.08 3.87 -26.71
CA THR A 388 -7.01 5.01 -26.68
C THR A 388 -8.49 4.59 -26.62
N SER A 389 -8.79 3.33 -26.95
CA SER A 389 -10.13 2.71 -26.91
C SER A 389 -10.02 1.19 -26.78
N LEU A 390 -11.15 0.49 -26.55
CA LEU A 390 -11.18 -0.98 -26.60
C LEU A 390 -11.09 -1.55 -28.03
N ALA A 391 -10.89 -0.69 -29.04
CA ALA A 391 -10.64 -1.09 -30.43
C ALA A 391 -9.15 -1.28 -30.75
N ASP A 392 -8.25 -0.80 -29.91
CA ASP A 392 -6.80 -1.00 -30.06
C ASP A 392 -6.42 -2.48 -29.83
N PRO A 393 -5.62 -3.11 -30.72
CA PRO A 393 -5.11 -4.47 -30.50
C PRO A 393 -4.35 -4.66 -29.17
N GLU A 394 -3.72 -3.63 -28.61
CA GLU A 394 -3.06 -3.68 -27.30
C GLU A 394 -4.01 -3.50 -26.12
N ALA A 395 -5.27 -3.08 -26.32
CA ALA A 395 -6.21 -2.77 -25.22
C ALA A 395 -6.42 -3.93 -24.26
N LEU A 396 -6.45 -5.16 -24.78
CA LEU A 396 -6.59 -6.40 -24.02
C LEU A 396 -5.68 -7.46 -24.63
N ASP A 397 -4.74 -8.00 -23.85
CA ASP A 397 -3.75 -8.96 -24.31
C ASP A 397 -4.40 -10.28 -24.75
N ALA A 398 -4.13 -10.72 -25.98
CA ALA A 398 -4.65 -11.96 -26.56
C ALA A 398 -4.19 -13.24 -25.82
N ALA A 399 -3.14 -13.16 -25.00
CA ALA A 399 -2.75 -14.28 -24.13
C ALA A 399 -3.78 -14.59 -23.04
N ALA A 400 -4.69 -13.67 -22.70
CA ALA A 400 -5.76 -13.92 -21.76
C ALA A 400 -6.78 -14.94 -22.31
N GLU A 401 -7.25 -14.74 -23.55
CA GLU A 401 -8.10 -15.69 -24.27
C GLU A 401 -7.35 -16.98 -24.60
N ALA A 402 -6.05 -16.91 -24.89
CA ALA A 402 -5.23 -18.11 -25.09
C ALA A 402 -5.13 -18.96 -23.82
N GLU A 403 -4.87 -18.36 -22.65
CA GLU A 403 -4.85 -19.05 -21.36
C GLU A 403 -6.24 -19.61 -21.01
N ALA A 404 -7.32 -18.86 -21.26
CA ALA A 404 -8.69 -19.32 -21.04
C ALA A 404 -9.09 -20.51 -21.93
N LEU A 405 -8.66 -20.49 -23.20
CA LEU A 405 -8.85 -21.58 -24.16
C LEU A 405 -8.03 -22.83 -23.78
N LEU A 406 -6.77 -22.65 -23.37
CA LEU A 406 -5.89 -23.74 -22.91
C LEU A 406 -6.43 -24.41 -21.63
N ASN A 407 -6.89 -23.60 -20.66
CA ASN A 407 -7.55 -24.11 -19.44
C ASN A 407 -8.77 -24.98 -19.77
N HIS A 408 -9.57 -24.59 -20.78
CA HIS A 408 -10.73 -25.36 -21.24
C HIS A 408 -10.35 -26.65 -21.97
N LEU A 409 -9.41 -26.57 -22.92
CA LEU A 409 -9.06 -27.70 -23.78
C LEU A 409 -8.19 -28.75 -23.09
N TRP A 410 -7.21 -28.33 -22.27
CA TRP A 410 -6.17 -29.21 -21.74
C TRP A 410 -6.22 -29.37 -20.20
N GLY A 411 -7.05 -28.57 -19.52
CA GLY A 411 -7.13 -28.47 -18.06
C GLY A 411 -6.21 -27.41 -17.46
N ASP A 412 -6.14 -27.33 -16.14
CA ASP A 412 -5.18 -26.48 -15.45
C ASP A 412 -3.73 -26.93 -15.73
N SER A 413 -2.84 -25.96 -15.95
CA SER A 413 -1.39 -26.22 -16.09
C SER A 413 -0.75 -26.62 -14.76
N GLY A 414 0.25 -27.50 -14.82
CA GLY A 414 1.05 -27.91 -13.66
C GLY A 414 1.97 -26.81 -13.11
N ALA A 415 2.22 -25.72 -13.85
CA ALA A 415 3.09 -24.63 -13.42
C ALA A 415 2.60 -23.26 -13.99
N PRO A 416 2.33 -22.24 -13.15
CA PRO A 416 1.78 -20.95 -13.60
C PRO A 416 2.64 -20.20 -14.65
N ILE A 417 3.95 -20.44 -14.69
CA ILE A 417 4.85 -19.84 -15.68
C ILE A 417 4.80 -20.56 -17.04
N LEU A 418 4.75 -21.89 -17.06
CA LEU A 418 4.57 -22.66 -18.30
C LEU A 418 3.21 -22.36 -18.93
N ARG A 419 2.17 -22.17 -18.10
CA ARG A 419 0.85 -21.72 -18.56
C ARG A 419 0.94 -20.42 -19.36
N ARG A 420 1.64 -19.41 -18.83
CA ARG A 420 1.86 -18.14 -19.52
C ARG A 420 2.69 -18.29 -20.78
N TRP A 421 3.80 -19.05 -20.75
CA TRP A 421 4.62 -19.30 -21.94
C TRP A 421 3.83 -19.92 -23.09
N VAL A 422 2.99 -20.93 -22.79
CA VAL A 422 2.18 -21.61 -23.81
C VAL A 422 1.01 -20.74 -24.27
N ALA A 423 0.36 -19.98 -23.38
CA ALA A 423 -0.64 -18.98 -23.76
C ALA A 423 -0.04 -17.88 -24.65
N ARG A 424 1.16 -17.42 -24.32
CA ARG A 424 1.93 -16.42 -25.06
C ARG A 424 2.38 -16.93 -26.44
N TRP A 425 2.81 -18.19 -26.53
CA TRP A 425 3.10 -18.88 -27.79
C TRP A 425 1.86 -18.99 -28.68
N LEU A 426 0.71 -19.36 -28.09
CA LEU A 426 -0.55 -19.52 -28.82
C LEU A 426 -1.09 -18.18 -29.32
N ALA A 427 -0.99 -17.11 -28.52
CA ALA A 427 -1.22 -15.75 -28.99
C ALA A 427 -0.20 -15.33 -30.06
N GLY A 428 1.08 -15.67 -29.86
CA GLY A 428 2.21 -15.31 -30.72
C GLY A 428 2.61 -13.84 -30.67
N SER A 429 1.97 -13.04 -29.82
CA SER A 429 2.22 -11.61 -29.69
C SER A 429 2.54 -11.21 -28.25
N TRP A 430 3.46 -10.26 -28.09
CA TRP A 430 3.81 -9.59 -26.84
C TRP A 430 3.92 -8.09 -27.12
N ARG A 431 3.12 -7.27 -26.42
CA ARG A 431 3.13 -5.78 -26.53
C ARG A 431 3.18 -5.30 -27.99
N GLY A 432 2.11 -5.61 -28.73
CA GLY A 432 1.92 -5.22 -30.15
C GLY A 432 2.79 -5.96 -31.19
N ARG A 433 3.83 -6.70 -30.77
CA ARG A 433 4.82 -7.32 -31.67
C ARG A 433 4.77 -8.83 -31.64
N ALA A 434 5.26 -9.49 -32.70
CA ALA A 434 5.47 -10.93 -32.73
C ALA A 434 6.45 -11.35 -31.61
N VAL A 435 6.12 -12.42 -30.88
CA VAL A 435 6.91 -12.85 -29.70
C VAL A 435 8.31 -13.30 -30.08
N ASP A 436 8.45 -14.01 -31.20
CA ASP A 436 9.73 -14.45 -31.78
C ASP A 436 10.64 -13.25 -32.11
N ALA A 437 10.07 -12.15 -32.65
CA ALA A 437 10.79 -10.90 -32.92
C ALA A 437 11.19 -10.12 -31.65
N TYR A 438 10.51 -10.37 -30.54
CA TYR A 438 10.84 -9.80 -29.24
C TYR A 438 11.91 -10.64 -28.51
N ALA A 439 11.85 -11.97 -28.63
CA ALA A 439 12.90 -12.88 -28.20
C ALA A 439 14.22 -12.61 -28.94
N ALA A 440 14.17 -12.40 -30.26
CA ALA A 440 15.34 -11.99 -31.06
C ALA A 440 15.99 -10.70 -30.54
N GLN A 441 15.18 -9.69 -30.18
CA GLN A 441 15.67 -8.45 -29.58
C GLN A 441 16.38 -8.70 -28.24
N ILE A 442 15.78 -9.47 -27.32
CA ILE A 442 16.40 -9.79 -26.02
C ILE A 442 17.77 -10.46 -26.22
N VAL A 443 17.87 -11.44 -27.11
CA VAL A 443 19.13 -12.13 -27.39
C VAL A 443 20.16 -11.20 -28.04
N ALA A 444 19.73 -10.24 -28.87
CA ALA A 444 20.59 -9.21 -29.46
C ALA A 444 21.03 -8.11 -28.47
N GLU A 445 20.37 -7.97 -27.32
CA GLU A 445 20.70 -6.99 -26.27
C GLU A 445 21.58 -7.60 -25.17
N GLU A 446 21.14 -8.73 -24.61
CA GLU A 446 21.72 -9.34 -23.39
C GLU A 446 22.51 -10.63 -23.65
N GLY A 447 22.22 -11.35 -24.75
CA GLY A 447 22.84 -12.62 -25.11
C GLY A 447 21.91 -13.83 -24.93
N HIS A 448 22.48 -15.03 -25.00
CA HIS A 448 21.74 -16.28 -24.82
C HIS A 448 21.46 -16.57 -23.34
N TYR A 449 20.28 -17.10 -23.03
CA TYR A 449 19.89 -17.60 -21.71
C TYR A 449 19.66 -19.10 -21.79
N ALA A 450 20.36 -19.89 -20.98
CA ALA A 450 20.20 -21.34 -20.98
C ALA A 450 18.77 -21.75 -20.58
N LEU A 451 18.28 -22.86 -21.13
CA LEU A 451 16.99 -23.42 -20.73
C LEU A 451 16.97 -23.78 -19.25
N ALA A 452 18.09 -24.24 -18.68
CA ALA A 452 18.20 -24.54 -17.26
C ALA A 452 17.78 -23.34 -16.39
N ASP A 453 18.36 -22.17 -16.65
CA ASP A 453 18.05 -20.91 -15.96
C ASP A 453 16.60 -20.45 -16.20
N LEU A 454 16.13 -20.55 -17.44
CA LEU A 454 14.76 -20.20 -17.80
C LEU A 454 13.73 -21.18 -17.21
N LEU A 455 14.09 -22.42 -16.90
CA LEU A 455 13.19 -23.47 -16.41
C LEU A 455 13.23 -23.70 -14.89
N ASP A 456 14.31 -23.39 -14.19
CA ASP A 456 14.41 -23.64 -12.74
C ASP A 456 13.35 -22.85 -11.93
N PRO A 457 12.58 -23.48 -11.01
CA PRO A 457 11.78 -22.77 -10.02
C PRO A 457 12.58 -21.86 -9.08
N ALA A 458 13.86 -22.16 -8.82
CA ALA A 458 14.71 -21.33 -7.97
C ALA A 458 14.97 -19.94 -8.57
N SER A 459 14.88 -19.78 -9.89
CA SER A 459 15.10 -18.52 -10.60
C SER A 459 13.84 -17.66 -10.81
N ASP A 460 12.70 -18.04 -10.21
CA ASP A 460 11.39 -17.37 -10.39
C ASP A 460 11.37 -15.89 -9.98
N GLY A 461 12.26 -15.47 -9.07
CA GLY A 461 12.49 -14.07 -8.72
C GLY A 461 13.88 -13.54 -9.11
N ASP A 462 14.57 -14.16 -10.07
CA ASP A 462 15.90 -13.74 -10.53
C ASP A 462 15.91 -13.09 -11.91
N PHE A 463 14.94 -13.42 -12.76
CA PHE A 463 14.87 -12.94 -14.14
C PHE A 463 13.62 -12.07 -14.33
N SER A 464 13.76 -11.00 -15.11
CA SER A 464 12.64 -10.12 -15.45
C SER A 464 11.50 -10.90 -16.14
N PRO A 465 10.23 -10.71 -15.75
CA PRO A 465 9.08 -11.24 -16.50
C PRO A 465 9.11 -10.81 -17.98
N LEU A 466 9.56 -9.57 -18.25
CA LEU A 466 9.70 -8.97 -19.58
C LEU A 466 10.77 -9.66 -20.46
N VAL A 467 11.60 -10.53 -19.87
CA VAL A 467 12.59 -11.40 -20.53
C VAL A 467 12.08 -12.84 -20.58
N ARG A 468 11.69 -13.37 -19.41
CA ARG A 468 11.42 -14.80 -19.22
C ARG A 468 10.11 -15.26 -19.88
N GLU A 469 9.10 -14.40 -20.03
CA GLU A 469 7.87 -14.77 -20.76
C GLU A 469 8.06 -14.80 -22.29
N PRO A 470 8.65 -13.78 -22.96
CA PRO A 470 8.93 -13.85 -24.40
C PRO A 470 9.92 -14.96 -24.79
N LEU A 471 11.03 -15.14 -24.05
CA LEU A 471 11.98 -16.22 -24.34
C LEU A 471 11.36 -17.61 -24.15
N GLY A 472 10.61 -17.80 -23.06
CA GLY A 472 9.92 -19.06 -22.81
C GLY A 472 8.88 -19.40 -23.87
N ALA A 473 8.12 -18.40 -24.35
CA ALA A 473 7.18 -18.58 -25.45
C ALA A 473 7.86 -18.90 -26.79
N ALA A 474 8.99 -18.27 -27.10
CA ALA A 474 9.77 -18.59 -28.29
C ALA A 474 10.41 -19.99 -28.21
N TRP A 475 10.82 -20.43 -27.01
CA TRP A 475 11.22 -21.83 -26.82
C TRP A 475 10.05 -22.80 -27.04
N VAL A 476 8.83 -22.45 -26.66
CA VAL A 476 7.62 -23.21 -27.05
C VAL A 476 7.39 -23.18 -28.57
N SER A 477 7.71 -22.09 -29.29
CA SER A 477 7.73 -22.08 -30.77
C SER A 477 8.68 -23.17 -31.31
N SER A 478 9.89 -23.28 -30.74
CA SER A 478 10.86 -24.33 -31.10
C SER A 478 10.37 -25.74 -30.77
N LEU A 479 9.79 -25.94 -29.59
CA LEU A 479 9.27 -27.24 -29.14
C LEU A 479 8.11 -27.72 -30.03
N ALA A 480 7.18 -26.82 -30.36
CA ALA A 480 6.06 -27.09 -31.25
C ALA A 480 6.53 -27.47 -32.66
N ALA A 481 7.55 -26.78 -33.20
CA ALA A 481 8.08 -27.04 -34.53
C ALA A 481 8.85 -28.37 -34.63
N ALA A 482 9.55 -28.79 -33.57
CA ALA A 482 10.35 -30.01 -33.57
C ALA A 482 9.58 -31.27 -33.11
N HIS A 483 8.65 -31.14 -32.17
CA HIS A 483 7.98 -32.28 -31.52
C HIS A 483 6.43 -32.18 -31.50
N GLY A 484 5.85 -31.16 -32.15
CA GLY A 484 4.40 -31.00 -32.29
C GLY A 484 3.66 -30.55 -31.03
N VAL A 485 2.34 -30.42 -31.15
CA VAL A 485 1.48 -29.85 -30.09
C VAL A 485 1.38 -30.75 -28.85
N GLU A 486 1.57 -32.07 -28.97
CA GLU A 486 1.52 -32.96 -27.79
C GLU A 486 2.74 -32.78 -26.87
N ALA A 487 3.91 -32.41 -27.42
CA ALA A 487 5.06 -32.00 -26.61
C ALA A 487 4.77 -30.70 -25.85
N VAL A 488 4.10 -29.74 -26.49
CA VAL A 488 3.64 -28.49 -25.85
C VAL A 488 2.59 -28.78 -24.75
N ARG A 489 1.65 -29.70 -24.98
CA ARG A 489 0.68 -30.16 -23.98
C ARG A 489 1.35 -30.88 -22.80
N THR A 490 2.38 -31.68 -23.08
CA THR A 490 3.19 -32.38 -22.08
C THR A 490 3.97 -31.39 -21.21
N LEU A 491 4.58 -30.37 -21.81
CA LEU A 491 5.21 -29.26 -21.10
C LEU A 491 4.19 -28.51 -20.24
N TYR A 492 3.06 -28.09 -20.81
CA TYR A 492 1.97 -27.38 -20.12
C TYR A 492 1.46 -28.12 -18.88
N ARG A 493 1.46 -29.47 -18.90
CA ARG A 493 1.05 -30.33 -17.78
C ARG A 493 2.18 -30.69 -16.81
N THR A 494 3.41 -30.20 -17.00
CA THR A 494 4.54 -30.46 -16.09
C THR A 494 4.32 -29.77 -14.73
N PRO A 495 4.34 -30.50 -13.59
CA PRO A 495 4.24 -29.91 -12.26
C PRO A 495 5.37 -28.92 -11.97
N ASN A 496 5.09 -27.86 -11.19
CA ASN A 496 6.09 -26.82 -10.92
C ASN A 496 7.36 -27.34 -10.22
N GLN A 497 7.29 -28.44 -9.46
CA GLN A 497 8.47 -29.10 -8.86
C GLN A 497 9.29 -29.91 -9.88
N GLU A 498 8.69 -30.38 -10.96
CA GLU A 498 9.33 -31.14 -12.05
C GLU A 498 9.83 -30.23 -13.18
N ARG A 499 9.90 -28.91 -12.95
CA ARG A 499 10.15 -27.94 -14.01
C ARG A 499 11.61 -27.82 -14.42
N THR A 500 12.56 -28.42 -13.70
CA THR A 500 14.00 -28.38 -14.07
C THR A 500 14.26 -29.03 -15.44
N LEU A 501 15.27 -28.55 -16.17
CA LEU A 501 15.59 -29.02 -17.53
C LEU A 501 15.70 -30.55 -17.63
N ALA A 502 16.36 -31.21 -16.67
CA ALA A 502 16.50 -32.66 -16.65
C ALA A 502 15.20 -33.43 -16.36
N ALA A 503 14.23 -32.84 -15.67
CA ALA A 503 12.91 -33.43 -15.47
C ALA A 503 12.00 -33.21 -16.69
N VAL A 504 12.02 -31.99 -17.25
CA VAL A 504 11.33 -31.65 -18.52
C VAL A 504 11.82 -32.52 -19.68
N ALA A 505 13.14 -32.70 -19.83
CA ALA A 505 13.75 -33.54 -20.86
C ALA A 505 13.23 -34.99 -20.80
N ARG A 506 13.20 -35.61 -19.61
CA ARG A 506 12.61 -36.95 -19.43
C ARG A 506 11.12 -37.00 -19.80
N ARG A 507 10.33 -35.99 -19.43
CA ARG A 507 8.89 -35.92 -19.79
C ARG A 507 8.67 -35.78 -21.30
N LEU A 508 9.61 -35.15 -22.01
CA LEU A 508 9.61 -34.99 -23.47
C LEU A 508 10.34 -36.13 -24.21
N SER A 509 10.91 -37.11 -23.49
CA SER A 509 11.74 -38.21 -24.03
C SER A 509 12.94 -37.72 -24.86
N ALA A 510 13.60 -36.67 -24.38
CA ALA A 510 14.83 -36.09 -24.92
C ALA A 510 15.92 -35.99 -23.82
N SER A 511 17.14 -35.64 -24.22
CA SER A 511 18.24 -35.29 -23.30
C SER A 511 18.22 -33.79 -22.92
N PRO A 512 18.82 -33.40 -21.78
CA PRO A 512 19.04 -31.98 -21.44
C PRO A 512 19.85 -31.24 -22.51
N GLU A 513 20.91 -31.88 -23.02
CA GLU A 513 21.82 -31.34 -24.02
C GLU A 513 21.13 -31.16 -25.39
N GLU A 514 20.24 -32.09 -25.78
CA GLU A 514 19.44 -32.01 -26.99
C GLU A 514 18.50 -30.79 -26.97
N LEU A 515 17.77 -30.59 -25.86
CA LEU A 515 16.87 -29.44 -25.71
C LEU A 515 17.63 -28.11 -25.69
N GLU A 516 18.75 -28.04 -24.96
CA GLU A 516 19.60 -26.86 -24.89
C GLU A 516 20.23 -26.53 -26.25
N THR A 517 20.74 -27.53 -26.97
CA THR A 517 21.31 -27.36 -28.33
C THR A 517 20.23 -26.91 -29.32
N ALA A 518 19.02 -27.46 -29.24
CA ALA A 518 17.89 -27.04 -30.06
C ALA A 518 17.51 -25.59 -29.79
N TRP A 519 17.51 -25.16 -28.52
CA TRP A 519 17.25 -23.77 -28.12
C TRP A 519 18.35 -22.79 -28.56
N GLN A 520 19.62 -23.16 -28.44
CA GLN A 520 20.75 -22.37 -28.97
C GLN A 520 20.63 -22.20 -30.49
N LYS A 521 20.33 -23.28 -31.23
CA LYS A 521 20.06 -23.22 -32.67
C LYS A 521 18.84 -22.36 -33.00
N HIS A 522 17.77 -22.43 -32.20
CA HIS A 522 16.57 -21.62 -32.40
C HIS A 522 16.84 -20.13 -32.15
N THR A 523 17.50 -19.75 -31.05
CA THR A 523 17.85 -18.35 -30.79
C THR A 523 18.77 -17.76 -31.86
N ALA A 524 19.71 -18.53 -32.41
CA ALA A 524 20.49 -18.11 -33.58
C ALA A 524 19.62 -17.91 -34.84
N ALA A 525 18.65 -18.79 -35.09
CA ALA A 525 17.70 -18.65 -36.19
C ALA A 525 16.73 -17.47 -36.00
N LEU A 526 16.34 -17.14 -34.77
CA LEU A 526 15.55 -15.96 -34.43
C LEU A 526 16.31 -14.67 -34.76
N LEU A 527 17.59 -14.56 -34.39
CA LEU A 527 18.44 -13.41 -34.74
C LEU A 527 18.57 -13.22 -36.26
N ALA A 528 18.67 -14.31 -37.01
CA ALA A 528 18.79 -14.27 -38.47
C ALA A 528 17.47 -13.93 -39.19
N SER A 529 16.33 -14.40 -38.67
CA SER A 529 15.00 -14.18 -39.26
C SER A 529 14.37 -12.85 -38.84
N HIS A 530 14.72 -12.34 -37.66
CA HIS A 530 14.20 -11.09 -37.09
C HIS A 530 15.36 -10.15 -36.73
N PRO A 531 16.09 -9.59 -37.72
CA PRO A 531 17.27 -8.76 -37.49
C PRO A 531 16.92 -7.48 -36.71
N PHE A 532 17.27 -7.46 -35.42
CA PHE A 532 16.99 -6.32 -34.55
C PHE A 532 17.92 -5.14 -34.84
N THR A 533 17.37 -4.12 -35.53
CA THR A 533 18.02 -2.80 -35.64
C THR A 533 17.84 -2.05 -34.33
N ARG A 534 18.91 -1.88 -33.55
CA ARG A 534 18.89 -1.07 -32.32
C ARG A 534 18.48 0.37 -32.65
N PRO A 535 17.53 0.99 -31.92
CA PRO A 535 17.16 2.38 -32.16
C PRO A 535 18.35 3.34 -32.00
N ALA A 536 18.29 4.50 -32.66
CA ALA A 536 19.23 5.59 -32.39
C ALA A 536 19.17 6.00 -30.90
N ILE A 537 20.27 6.56 -30.38
CA ILE A 537 20.26 7.15 -29.04
C ILE A 537 19.36 8.40 -29.10
N ARG A 538 18.36 8.49 -28.22
CA ARG A 538 17.54 9.70 -28.05
C ARG A 538 18.46 10.80 -27.53
N GLN A 539 18.70 11.81 -28.35
CA GLN A 539 19.49 12.98 -27.93
C GLN A 539 18.72 13.74 -26.85
N TRP A 540 19.44 14.18 -25.82
CA TRP A 540 18.90 15.06 -24.79
C TRP A 540 19.12 16.52 -25.18
N ASP A 541 18.09 17.35 -25.03
CA ASP A 541 18.26 18.81 -25.14
C ASP A 541 18.92 19.35 -23.86
N VAL A 542 20.21 19.63 -23.94
CA VAL A 542 21.01 20.16 -22.82
C VAL A 542 20.55 21.55 -22.36
N SER A 543 19.68 22.24 -23.10
CA SER A 543 19.04 23.50 -22.66
C SER A 543 17.75 23.30 -21.86
N PHE A 544 17.17 22.09 -21.86
CA PHE A 544 15.99 21.77 -21.04
C PHE A 544 16.37 21.59 -19.57
N PHE A 545 16.10 22.60 -18.74
CA PHE A 545 16.36 22.54 -17.30
C PHE A 545 15.28 21.72 -16.57
N LEU A 546 15.70 20.63 -15.92
CA LEU A 546 14.83 19.76 -15.13
C LEU A 546 14.44 20.44 -13.80
N ARG A 547 13.28 21.10 -13.81
CA ARG A 547 12.53 21.55 -12.63
C ARG A 547 11.83 20.35 -12.00
N GLY A 548 12.60 19.51 -11.32
CA GLY A 548 12.21 18.17 -10.91
C GLY A 548 11.69 18.04 -9.48
N MET A 549 10.80 17.07 -9.27
CA MET A 549 10.38 16.58 -7.95
C MET A 549 10.46 15.04 -7.89
N THR A 550 10.98 14.47 -6.82
CA THR A 550 10.91 13.02 -6.61
C THR A 550 9.56 12.65 -6.02
N LEU A 551 8.72 11.99 -6.82
CA LEU A 551 7.42 11.49 -6.40
C LEU A 551 7.61 10.12 -5.74
N SER A 552 7.52 10.04 -4.41
CA SER A 552 7.72 8.78 -3.67
C SER A 552 6.47 7.89 -3.73
N HIS A 553 6.69 6.58 -3.94
CA HIS A 553 5.64 5.58 -3.83
C HIS A 553 5.20 5.40 -2.37
N GLU A 554 4.00 5.87 -2.05
CA GLU A 554 3.40 5.74 -0.72
C GLU A 554 1.95 5.25 -0.86
N GLY A 555 1.61 4.18 -0.13
CA GLY A 555 0.33 3.46 -0.28
C GLY A 555 0.35 2.00 0.19
N TRP A 556 1.54 1.38 0.17
CA TRP A 556 1.95 0.06 0.70
C TRP A 556 0.83 -0.82 1.28
N GLY A 557 0.46 -1.88 0.54
CA GLY A 557 -0.49 -2.90 0.96
C GLY A 557 -1.94 -2.46 1.28
N SER A 558 -2.27 -1.16 1.21
CA SER A 558 -3.59 -0.65 1.64
C SER A 558 -4.67 -0.63 0.55
N GLY A 559 -4.28 -0.89 -0.71
CA GLY A 559 -5.17 -0.76 -1.88
C GLY A 559 -5.54 0.68 -2.24
N ARG A 560 -4.82 1.67 -1.68
CA ARG A 560 -4.97 3.12 -1.91
C ARG A 560 -3.58 3.77 -1.91
N GLY A 561 -3.40 4.85 -2.66
CA GLY A 561 -2.05 5.33 -2.98
C GLY A 561 -1.35 4.40 -3.98
N GLY A 562 -0.03 4.55 -4.12
CA GLY A 562 0.72 4.00 -5.27
C GLY A 562 0.67 4.88 -6.51
N TYR A 563 1.44 4.54 -7.54
CA TYR A 563 1.66 5.34 -8.75
C TYR A 563 0.50 5.33 -9.75
N ASP A 564 -0.43 4.37 -9.66
CA ASP A 564 -1.66 4.31 -10.48
C ASP A 564 -2.89 4.95 -9.79
N SER A 565 -2.71 5.52 -8.60
CA SER A 565 -3.84 6.05 -7.81
C SER A 565 -4.36 7.41 -8.30
N PRO A 566 -5.68 7.68 -8.15
CA PRO A 566 -6.24 9.02 -8.36
C PRO A 566 -5.58 10.08 -7.47
N GLU A 567 -5.19 9.71 -6.24
CA GLU A 567 -4.41 10.57 -5.36
C GLU A 567 -3.07 10.99 -6.02
N ALA A 568 -2.35 10.06 -6.67
CA ALA A 568 -1.10 10.36 -7.37
C ALA A 568 -1.31 11.24 -8.61
N GLU A 569 -2.37 11.03 -9.40
CA GLU A 569 -2.70 11.92 -10.53
C GLU A 569 -3.04 13.34 -10.05
N GLN A 570 -3.73 13.48 -8.91
CA GLN A 570 -3.92 14.80 -8.26
C GLN A 570 -2.57 15.41 -7.84
N GLN A 571 -1.64 14.63 -7.27
CA GLN A 571 -0.34 15.17 -6.88
C GLN A 571 0.51 15.62 -8.09
N LEU A 572 0.39 14.95 -9.24
CA LEU A 572 1.00 15.41 -10.50
C LEU A 572 0.42 16.76 -10.96
N GLN A 573 -0.89 16.95 -10.82
CA GLN A 573 -1.56 18.22 -11.12
C GLN A 573 -1.13 19.35 -10.16
N GLU A 574 -1.02 19.06 -8.85
CA GLU A 574 -0.47 19.98 -7.84
C GLU A 574 0.97 20.41 -8.20
N LEU A 575 1.83 19.45 -8.59
CA LEU A 575 3.20 19.72 -9.00
C LEU A 575 3.29 20.52 -10.31
N HIS A 576 2.48 20.19 -11.32
CA HIS A 576 2.42 20.94 -12.57
C HIS A 576 2.01 22.40 -12.33
N ALA A 577 1.02 22.64 -11.46
CA ALA A 577 0.61 23.99 -11.05
C ALA A 577 1.71 24.76 -10.28
N MET A 578 2.68 24.06 -9.69
CA MET A 578 3.89 24.65 -9.10
C MET A 578 5.01 24.94 -10.11
N GLY A 579 4.82 24.65 -11.41
CA GLY A 579 5.82 24.85 -12.46
C GLY A 579 6.86 23.73 -12.59
N VAL A 580 6.64 22.59 -11.92
CA VAL A 580 7.45 21.37 -12.05
C VAL A 580 7.31 20.84 -13.48
N ASN A 581 8.43 20.66 -14.19
CA ASN A 581 8.46 20.12 -15.55
C ASN A 581 9.05 18.71 -15.63
N ALA A 582 9.44 18.13 -14.49
CA ALA A 582 9.98 16.77 -14.43
C ALA A 582 9.65 16.06 -13.11
N ILE A 583 9.58 14.73 -13.13
CA ILE A 583 9.50 13.92 -11.92
C ILE A 583 10.53 12.78 -11.93
N ALA A 584 10.95 12.36 -10.75
CA ALA A 584 11.63 11.09 -10.55
C ALA A 584 10.68 10.10 -9.86
N VAL A 585 10.63 8.86 -10.33
CA VAL A 585 9.87 7.76 -9.72
C VAL A 585 10.80 6.60 -9.35
N VAL A 586 10.53 5.98 -8.21
CA VAL A 586 11.51 5.22 -7.43
C VAL A 586 10.93 3.86 -7.03
N PRO A 587 11.08 2.82 -7.87
CA PRO A 587 10.83 1.44 -7.48
C PRO A 587 11.99 0.89 -6.65
N TYR A 588 11.73 -0.02 -5.71
CA TYR A 588 12.75 -0.57 -4.81
C TYR A 588 13.03 -2.06 -5.05
N GLY A 589 14.27 -2.40 -5.39
CA GLY A 589 14.80 -3.75 -5.15
C GLY A 589 15.07 -3.96 -3.65
N TRP A 590 14.89 -5.18 -3.13
CA TRP A 590 14.97 -5.47 -1.70
C TRP A 590 16.06 -6.49 -1.32
N MET A 591 16.81 -6.17 -0.27
CA MET A 591 17.79 -7.04 0.41
C MET A 591 17.42 -7.15 1.89
N ARG A 592 17.56 -8.34 2.51
CA ARG A 592 17.28 -8.53 3.94
C ARG A 592 18.37 -7.93 4.82
N SER A 593 19.62 -7.96 4.36
CA SER A 593 20.81 -7.50 5.07
C SER A 593 21.88 -6.99 4.09
N LEU A 594 22.95 -6.37 4.59
CA LEU A 594 24.10 -5.96 3.77
C LEU A 594 24.89 -7.17 3.22
N ASP A 595 24.74 -8.36 3.82
CA ASP A 595 25.38 -9.61 3.41
C ASP A 595 24.64 -10.36 2.28
N ASP A 596 23.42 -9.93 1.91
CA ASP A 596 22.60 -10.59 0.90
C ASP A 596 23.19 -10.39 -0.50
N GLN A 597 23.55 -11.47 -1.19
CA GLN A 597 24.04 -11.44 -2.58
C GLN A 597 22.91 -11.30 -3.62
N ARG A 598 21.66 -11.13 -3.17
CA ARG A 598 20.45 -11.17 -4.01
C ARG A 598 19.62 -9.92 -3.77
N VAL A 599 19.49 -9.10 -4.81
CA VAL A 599 18.53 -7.98 -4.86
C VAL A 599 17.23 -8.52 -5.44
N ASN A 600 16.14 -8.50 -4.65
CA ASN A 600 14.84 -9.02 -5.04
C ASN A 600 14.00 -7.87 -5.60
N TYR A 601 13.74 -7.87 -6.91
CA TYR A 601 13.14 -6.73 -7.60
C TYR A 601 11.82 -7.05 -8.32
N THR A 602 11.34 -8.29 -8.24
CA THR A 602 10.09 -8.76 -8.89
C THR A 602 9.02 -9.01 -7.83
N GLY A 603 7.80 -8.51 -8.03
CA GLY A 603 6.72 -8.65 -7.04
C GLY A 603 6.85 -7.67 -5.87
N THR A 604 7.43 -6.50 -6.13
CA THR A 604 7.46 -5.31 -5.28
C THR A 604 6.11 -4.58 -5.36
N ASP A 605 5.83 -3.65 -4.43
CA ASP A 605 4.61 -2.84 -4.51
C ASP A 605 4.65 -1.87 -5.72
N GLU A 606 5.83 -1.40 -6.15
CA GLU A 606 5.99 -0.53 -7.34
C GLU A 606 6.02 -1.33 -8.66
N THR A 607 4.88 -1.88 -9.08
CA THR A 607 4.81 -2.78 -10.26
C THR A 607 5.00 -2.08 -11.62
N ASP A 608 5.36 -2.86 -12.65
CA ASP A 608 5.53 -2.38 -14.04
C ASP A 608 4.29 -1.61 -14.54
N GLU A 609 3.09 -2.13 -14.30
CA GLU A 609 1.83 -1.49 -14.63
C GLU A 609 1.63 -0.14 -13.90
N GLU A 610 2.11 0.00 -12.68
CA GLU A 610 2.10 1.24 -11.89
C GLU A 610 3.07 2.28 -12.46
N LEU A 611 4.33 1.89 -12.65
CA LEU A 611 5.38 2.73 -13.24
C LEU A 611 4.96 3.24 -14.62
N ALA A 612 4.35 2.36 -15.42
CA ALA A 612 3.78 2.71 -16.72
C ALA A 612 2.64 3.73 -16.62
N GLN A 613 1.80 3.68 -15.58
CA GLN A 613 0.67 4.62 -15.42
C GLN A 613 1.14 6.02 -15.03
N VAL A 614 2.07 6.15 -14.08
CA VAL A 614 2.61 7.46 -13.66
C VAL A 614 3.39 8.16 -14.77
N VAL A 615 4.20 7.45 -15.57
CA VAL A 615 4.91 8.10 -16.71
C VAL A 615 3.92 8.70 -17.72
N ARG A 616 2.87 7.96 -18.07
CA ARG A 616 1.80 8.45 -18.98
C ARG A 616 1.00 9.60 -18.38
N ALA A 617 0.78 9.63 -17.07
CA ALA A 617 0.09 10.74 -16.40
C ALA A 617 0.94 12.01 -16.37
N ALA A 618 2.24 11.89 -16.10
CA ALA A 618 3.20 12.99 -16.16
C ALA A 618 3.38 13.52 -17.61
N HIS A 619 3.47 12.63 -18.59
CA HIS A 619 3.54 13.00 -20.01
C HIS A 619 2.29 13.76 -20.51
N ARG A 620 1.08 13.45 -20.01
CA ARG A 620 -0.14 14.26 -20.29
C ARG A 620 -0.03 15.71 -19.79
N LEU A 621 0.81 15.97 -18.79
CA LEU A 621 1.10 17.29 -18.24
C LEU A 621 2.40 17.90 -18.82
N GLY A 622 2.94 17.32 -19.90
CA GLY A 622 4.18 17.79 -20.54
C GLY A 622 5.46 17.58 -19.72
N MET A 623 5.39 16.81 -18.62
CA MET A 623 6.54 16.56 -17.75
C MET A 623 7.49 15.50 -18.34
N ARG A 624 8.78 15.62 -18.02
CA ARG A 624 9.79 14.56 -18.22
C ARG A 624 9.84 13.61 -17.04
N VAL A 625 10.18 12.34 -17.26
CA VAL A 625 10.17 11.31 -16.21
C VAL A 625 11.49 10.56 -16.14
N MET A 626 12.15 10.63 -14.97
CA MET A 626 13.30 9.81 -14.62
C MET A 626 12.83 8.54 -13.89
N LEU A 627 13.21 7.37 -14.40
CA LEU A 627 13.14 6.13 -13.61
C LEU A 627 14.42 6.00 -12.78
N LYS A 628 14.29 5.92 -11.45
CA LYS A 628 15.41 5.86 -10.51
C LYS A 628 15.26 4.64 -9.57
N PRO A 629 15.62 3.42 -10.01
CA PRO A 629 15.54 2.23 -9.16
C PRO A 629 16.48 2.31 -7.97
N HIS A 630 15.94 2.13 -6.77
CA HIS A 630 16.69 2.12 -5.50
C HIS A 630 16.85 0.68 -4.99
N VAL A 631 17.73 0.52 -3.99
CA VAL A 631 17.81 -0.71 -3.18
C VAL A 631 17.38 -0.37 -1.76
N TRP A 632 16.48 -1.16 -1.18
CA TRP A 632 16.11 -1.10 0.22
C TRP A 632 16.76 -2.26 0.98
N VAL A 633 17.52 -1.94 2.04
CA VAL A 633 18.12 -2.95 2.92
C VAL A 633 17.30 -3.05 4.21
N GLY A 634 17.00 -4.29 4.64
CA GLY A 634 16.27 -4.60 5.86
C GLY A 634 16.80 -3.84 7.09
N GLY A 635 15.88 -3.35 7.92
CA GLY A 635 16.20 -2.46 9.05
C GLY A 635 16.47 -1.00 8.67
N GLY A 636 16.51 -0.65 7.38
CA GLY A 636 16.84 0.71 6.92
C GLY A 636 18.34 0.98 6.92
N ALA A 637 19.18 -0.04 6.70
CA ALA A 637 20.62 0.14 6.56
C ALA A 637 20.96 0.90 5.28
N PHE A 638 22.00 1.74 5.34
CA PHE A 638 22.44 2.56 4.22
C PHE A 638 23.07 1.71 3.10
N THR A 639 22.64 1.93 1.86
CA THR A 639 23.08 1.17 0.67
C THR A 639 24.56 1.34 0.35
N GLY A 640 25.17 2.48 0.70
CA GLY A 640 26.60 2.70 0.52
C GLY A 640 27.48 1.75 1.34
N ASN A 641 26.91 1.09 2.35
CA ASN A 641 27.59 0.07 3.16
C ASN A 641 27.50 -1.36 2.56
N ILE A 642 26.83 -1.55 1.42
CA ILE A 642 26.84 -2.83 0.70
C ILE A 642 28.25 -3.03 0.14
N ARG A 643 28.94 -4.10 0.58
CA ARG A 643 30.32 -4.40 0.20
C ARG A 643 30.58 -5.90 0.31
N PHE A 644 31.30 -6.45 -0.66
CA PHE A 644 31.73 -7.84 -0.66
C PHE A 644 33.23 -7.93 -0.96
N ASP A 645 34.05 -8.18 0.06
CA ASP A 645 35.50 -8.38 -0.13
C ASP A 645 35.77 -9.71 -0.87
N ASP A 646 35.00 -10.77 -0.56
CA ASP A 646 35.04 -12.04 -1.28
C ASP A 646 34.64 -11.87 -2.77
N PRO A 647 35.49 -12.28 -3.73
CA PRO A 647 35.20 -12.14 -5.16
C PRO A 647 33.97 -12.91 -5.64
N GLY A 648 33.68 -14.08 -5.07
CA GLY A 648 32.55 -14.91 -5.47
C GLY A 648 31.21 -14.27 -5.08
N ARG A 649 31.09 -13.86 -3.81
CA ARG A 649 29.93 -13.12 -3.28
C ARG A 649 29.73 -11.79 -4.03
N ARG A 650 30.83 -11.08 -4.32
CA ARG A 650 30.80 -9.85 -5.10
C ARG A 650 30.25 -10.06 -6.51
N ALA A 651 30.76 -11.06 -7.23
CA ALA A 651 30.28 -11.39 -8.57
C ALA A 651 28.81 -11.81 -8.57
N ALA A 652 28.37 -12.57 -7.57
CA ALA A 652 26.96 -12.95 -7.39
C ALA A 652 26.04 -11.73 -7.19
N TRP A 653 26.44 -10.78 -6.32
CA TRP A 653 25.69 -9.53 -6.11
C TRP A 653 25.67 -8.68 -7.38
N LEU A 654 26.81 -8.46 -8.04
CA LEU A 654 26.88 -7.68 -9.28
C LEU A 654 26.03 -8.30 -10.40
N ALA A 655 25.99 -9.64 -10.50
CA ALA A 655 25.10 -10.33 -11.42
C ALA A 655 23.62 -10.15 -11.06
N SER A 656 23.26 -10.18 -9.77
CA SER A 656 21.88 -9.92 -9.31
C SER A 656 21.46 -8.46 -9.56
N TYR A 657 22.33 -7.51 -9.24
CA TYR A 657 22.12 -6.09 -9.49
C TYR A 657 21.98 -5.78 -10.98
N ARG A 658 22.83 -6.37 -11.83
CA ARG A 658 22.73 -6.24 -13.30
C ARG A 658 21.38 -6.71 -13.83
N ARG A 659 20.79 -7.79 -13.28
CA ARG A 659 19.44 -8.26 -13.67
C ARG A 659 18.35 -7.25 -13.28
N MET A 660 18.45 -6.64 -12.09
CA MET A 660 17.55 -5.53 -11.68
C MET A 660 17.69 -4.32 -12.62
N ALA A 661 18.92 -3.88 -12.89
CA ALA A 661 19.19 -2.71 -13.74
C ALA A 661 18.65 -2.91 -15.17
N LEU A 662 18.81 -4.12 -15.75
CA LEU A 662 18.32 -4.43 -17.09
C LEU A 662 16.81 -4.65 -17.16
N HIS A 663 16.18 -5.13 -16.08
CA HIS A 663 14.72 -5.12 -15.96
C HIS A 663 14.16 -3.69 -16.03
N TYR A 664 14.61 -2.80 -15.16
CA TYR A 664 14.09 -1.43 -15.13
C TYR A 664 14.53 -0.60 -16.33
N ALA A 665 15.70 -0.86 -16.93
CA ALA A 665 16.08 -0.27 -18.22
C ALA A 665 15.11 -0.69 -19.35
N ARG A 666 14.57 -1.92 -19.30
CA ARG A 666 13.54 -2.38 -20.25
C ARG A 666 12.16 -1.80 -19.94
N VAL A 667 11.77 -1.63 -18.68
CA VAL A 667 10.57 -0.86 -18.31
C VAL A 667 10.70 0.58 -18.83
N ALA A 668 11.85 1.22 -18.62
CA ALA A 668 12.14 2.56 -19.08
C ALA A 668 12.02 2.70 -20.60
N GLU A 669 12.61 1.78 -21.38
CA GLU A 669 12.55 1.83 -22.85
C GLU A 669 11.15 1.53 -23.38
N LEU A 670 10.46 0.55 -22.80
CA LEU A 670 9.12 0.17 -23.24
C LEU A 670 8.11 1.27 -22.97
N GLU A 671 8.03 1.77 -21.73
CA GLU A 671 7.02 2.74 -21.30
C GLU A 671 7.36 4.19 -21.67
N GLY A 672 8.50 4.43 -22.30
CA GLY A 672 8.87 5.72 -22.88
C GLY A 672 9.49 6.72 -21.90
N PHE A 673 10.13 6.25 -20.83
CA PHE A 673 10.80 7.11 -19.86
C PHE A 673 11.90 7.95 -20.51
N ASP A 674 12.00 9.20 -20.06
CA ASP A 674 12.89 10.21 -20.64
C ASP A 674 14.34 10.07 -20.17
N LEU A 675 14.56 9.58 -18.94
CA LEU A 675 15.87 9.47 -18.29
C LEU A 675 15.93 8.20 -17.41
N PHE A 676 17.08 7.53 -17.39
CA PHE A 676 17.31 6.36 -16.53
C PHE A 676 18.50 6.58 -15.60
N CYS A 677 18.30 6.35 -14.29
CA CYS A 677 19.37 6.37 -13.31
C CYS A 677 19.81 4.94 -12.99
N VAL A 678 21.03 4.56 -13.37
CA VAL A 678 21.53 3.17 -13.33
C VAL A 678 21.78 2.64 -11.91
N GLY A 679 21.84 3.54 -10.91
CA GLY A 679 21.96 3.20 -9.50
C GLY A 679 21.94 4.44 -8.60
N ASN A 680 21.90 4.21 -7.29
CA ASN A 680 21.79 5.25 -6.25
C ASN A 680 22.56 4.84 -4.97
N GLU A 681 23.55 5.64 -4.59
CA GLU A 681 24.26 5.56 -3.30
C GLU A 681 24.80 4.16 -2.96
N LEU A 682 25.67 3.62 -3.82
CA LEU A 682 26.25 2.27 -3.74
C LEU A 682 27.78 2.31 -3.59
N GLY A 683 28.29 3.28 -2.82
CA GLY A 683 29.73 3.54 -2.60
C GLY A 683 30.62 2.30 -2.38
N GLY A 684 30.21 1.38 -1.50
CA GLY A 684 30.94 0.12 -1.24
C GLY A 684 31.02 -0.85 -2.42
N MET A 685 30.22 -0.62 -3.48
CA MET A 685 30.24 -1.37 -4.73
C MET A 685 30.76 -0.56 -5.93
N THR A 686 30.61 0.77 -5.96
CA THR A 686 31.05 1.61 -7.10
C THR A 686 32.56 1.75 -7.26
N ILE A 687 33.33 1.32 -6.26
CA ILE A 687 34.78 1.10 -6.39
C ILE A 687 35.17 0.08 -7.47
N HIS A 688 34.25 -0.83 -7.85
CA HIS A 688 34.42 -1.88 -8.85
C HIS A 688 34.13 -1.36 -10.28
N GLU A 689 35.02 -0.46 -10.74
CA GLU A 689 34.82 0.33 -11.95
C GLU A 689 34.54 -0.49 -13.22
N THR A 690 35.25 -1.61 -13.43
CA THR A 690 35.09 -2.46 -14.63
C THR A 690 33.68 -3.02 -14.70
N GLU A 691 33.21 -3.63 -13.61
CA GLU A 691 31.91 -4.27 -13.52
C GLU A 691 30.76 -3.24 -13.62
N TRP A 692 30.95 -2.01 -13.11
CA TRP A 692 30.01 -0.91 -13.31
C TRP A 692 29.98 -0.40 -14.75
N ARG A 693 31.13 -0.29 -15.42
CA ARG A 693 31.18 0.03 -16.86
C ARG A 693 30.48 -1.04 -17.71
N GLU A 694 30.58 -2.32 -17.33
CA GLU A 694 29.81 -3.41 -17.97
C GLU A 694 28.30 -3.30 -17.74
N ILE A 695 27.85 -2.96 -16.53
CA ILE A 695 26.43 -2.71 -16.22
C ILE A 695 25.90 -1.54 -17.07
N ILE A 696 26.62 -0.41 -17.11
CA ILE A 696 26.24 0.76 -17.93
C ILE A 696 26.22 0.40 -19.42
N ALA A 697 27.21 -0.34 -19.92
CA ALA A 697 27.28 -0.79 -21.31
C ALA A 697 26.18 -1.78 -21.68
N ALA A 698 25.70 -2.60 -20.73
CA ALA A 698 24.54 -3.46 -20.93
C ALA A 698 23.23 -2.65 -20.93
N VAL A 699 23.05 -1.73 -19.98
CA VAL A 699 21.87 -0.85 -19.89
C VAL A 699 21.71 -0.02 -21.16
N ARG A 700 22.79 0.56 -21.70
CA ARG A 700 22.77 1.32 -22.97
C ARG A 700 22.45 0.48 -24.22
N ARG A 701 22.42 -0.86 -24.15
CA ARG A 701 21.92 -1.71 -25.26
C ARG A 701 20.40 -1.78 -25.26
N VAL A 702 19.79 -1.76 -24.08
CA VAL A 702 18.34 -1.87 -23.85
C VAL A 702 17.70 -0.48 -23.86
N PHE A 703 18.10 0.40 -22.94
CA PHE A 703 17.61 1.77 -22.87
C PHE A 703 18.39 2.68 -23.81
N ARG A 704 17.66 3.51 -24.56
CA ARG A 704 18.21 4.37 -25.62
C ARG A 704 18.08 5.86 -25.31
N GLY A 705 17.49 6.24 -24.17
CA GLY A 705 17.58 7.59 -23.61
C GLY A 705 18.88 7.85 -22.84
N PRO A 706 19.04 9.07 -22.29
CA PRO A 706 20.18 9.42 -21.44
C PRO A 706 20.25 8.58 -20.15
N VAL A 707 21.47 8.29 -19.69
CA VAL A 707 21.75 7.49 -18.50
C VAL A 707 22.61 8.29 -17.51
N THR A 708 22.24 8.27 -16.23
CA THR A 708 23.00 8.86 -15.11
C THR A 708 23.21 7.85 -13.98
N TYR A 709 23.99 8.21 -12.98
CA TYR A 709 24.16 7.47 -11.71
C TYR A 709 24.07 8.47 -10.56
N ALA A 710 23.26 8.17 -9.54
CA ALA A 710 23.06 9.03 -8.38
C ALA A 710 24.11 8.72 -7.30
N ALA A 711 25.24 9.43 -7.34
CA ALA A 711 26.27 9.30 -6.32
C ALA A 711 25.85 9.97 -5.01
N ASN A 712 26.20 9.33 -3.88
CA ASN A 712 26.13 10.00 -2.58
C ASN A 712 27.11 11.19 -2.54
N TRP A 713 26.74 12.23 -1.80
CA TRP A 713 27.62 13.36 -1.52
C TRP A 713 28.91 12.92 -0.80
N GLY A 714 29.96 13.74 -0.94
CA GLY A 714 31.27 13.44 -0.36
C GLY A 714 32.10 12.51 -1.24
N GLU A 715 32.74 11.52 -0.62
CA GLU A 715 33.77 10.68 -1.24
C GLU A 715 33.31 9.97 -2.52
N GLU A 716 32.08 9.42 -2.58
CA GLU A 716 31.60 8.73 -3.77
C GLU A 716 31.53 9.68 -4.98
N PHE A 717 30.79 10.79 -4.87
CA PHE A 717 30.69 11.80 -5.93
C PHE A 717 32.05 12.35 -6.36
N GLU A 718 32.95 12.62 -5.40
CA GLU A 718 34.25 13.26 -5.65
C GLU A 718 35.30 12.30 -6.25
N THR A 719 35.15 10.98 -6.07
CA THR A 719 36.12 9.98 -6.52
C THR A 719 35.63 9.06 -7.64
N LEU A 720 34.34 9.04 -7.98
CA LEU A 720 33.78 8.15 -9.00
C LEU A 720 34.50 8.28 -10.36
N ARG A 721 34.85 7.13 -10.96
CA ARG A 721 35.78 7.04 -12.10
C ARG A 721 35.14 6.80 -13.47
N PHE A 722 33.83 6.60 -13.53
CA PHE A 722 33.10 6.23 -14.77
C PHE A 722 32.10 7.28 -15.26
N TRP A 723 32.23 8.54 -14.85
CA TRP A 723 31.37 9.64 -15.31
C TRP A 723 31.41 9.84 -16.84
N ASP A 724 32.51 9.46 -17.50
CA ASP A 724 32.63 9.47 -18.96
C ASP A 724 31.63 8.53 -19.67
N ALA A 725 31.25 7.42 -19.03
CA ALA A 725 30.31 6.44 -19.57
C ALA A 725 28.84 6.86 -19.44
N LEU A 726 28.57 7.96 -18.71
CA LEU A 726 27.24 8.49 -18.40
C LEU A 726 27.00 9.81 -19.14
N ASP A 727 25.74 10.21 -19.28
CA ASP A 727 25.34 11.45 -19.97
C ASP A 727 25.24 12.63 -18.99
N PHE A 728 24.95 12.35 -17.72
CA PHE A 728 24.99 13.32 -16.61
C PHE A 728 25.80 12.80 -15.43
N ILE A 729 26.48 13.72 -14.75
CA ILE A 729 27.02 13.50 -13.41
C ILE A 729 25.87 13.69 -12.41
N GLY A 730 25.38 12.59 -11.84
CA GLY A 730 24.27 12.58 -10.88
C GLY A 730 24.76 12.73 -9.44
N LEU A 731 24.23 13.73 -8.73
CA LEU A 731 24.54 13.98 -7.32
C LEU A 731 23.25 13.95 -6.48
N ASN A 732 23.22 13.12 -5.44
CA ASN A 732 22.30 13.31 -4.32
C ASN A 732 22.89 14.38 -3.39
N ASN A 733 22.48 15.64 -3.60
CA ASN A 733 23.11 16.81 -3.00
C ASN A 733 22.66 17.03 -1.55
N TYR A 734 23.21 16.21 -0.65
CA TYR A 734 23.06 16.34 0.79
C TYR A 734 24.35 16.85 1.47
N TYR A 735 25.10 17.75 0.83
CA TYR A 735 26.16 18.49 1.53
C TYR A 735 25.56 19.48 2.57
N PRO A 736 26.15 19.66 3.77
CA PRO A 736 25.71 20.68 4.73
C PRO A 736 25.81 22.11 4.19
N LEU A 737 24.79 22.94 4.48
CA LEU A 737 24.83 24.39 4.26
C LEU A 737 25.13 25.19 5.54
N ALA A 738 25.09 24.56 6.72
CA ALA A 738 25.38 25.20 8.00
C ALA A 738 26.21 24.32 8.94
N GLU A 739 26.86 24.95 9.92
CA GLU A 739 27.57 24.30 11.04
C GLU A 739 26.77 24.32 12.36
N GLU A 740 25.79 25.23 12.46
CA GLU A 740 24.81 25.37 13.54
C GLU A 740 23.41 25.59 12.90
N PRO A 741 22.29 25.36 13.60
CA PRO A 741 20.96 25.52 13.01
C PRO A 741 20.64 26.98 12.68
N ASP A 742 20.33 27.24 11.42
CA ASP A 742 20.13 28.58 10.86
C ASP A 742 18.87 28.65 10.00
N GLU A 743 18.21 29.81 10.04
CA GLU A 743 16.93 30.11 9.37
C GLU A 743 17.05 31.30 8.40
N ASP A 744 18.24 31.91 8.27
CA ASP A 744 18.52 32.97 7.29
C ASP A 744 19.13 32.39 6.00
N PRO A 745 18.48 32.49 4.82
CA PRO A 745 19.09 32.02 3.57
C PRO A 745 20.39 32.77 3.21
N ARG A 746 20.63 33.98 3.74
CA ARG A 746 21.79 34.81 3.41
C ARG A 746 23.09 34.29 4.03
N THR A 747 23.04 33.64 5.18
CA THR A 747 24.21 33.01 5.83
C THR A 747 24.55 31.68 5.16
N LEU A 748 23.52 30.89 4.81
CA LEU A 748 23.63 29.63 4.07
C LEU A 748 24.24 29.82 2.65
N MET A 749 23.95 30.94 1.99
CA MET A 749 24.46 31.24 0.64
C MET A 749 25.98 31.10 0.51
N ALA A 750 26.77 31.54 1.51
CA ALA A 750 28.23 31.46 1.44
C ALA A 750 28.75 30.01 1.33
N ARG A 751 28.04 29.03 1.92
CA ARG A 751 28.36 27.60 1.75
C ARG A 751 27.80 27.04 0.45
N ALA A 752 26.62 27.50 0.02
CA ALA A 752 26.02 27.10 -1.26
C ALA A 752 26.89 27.53 -2.46
N ASP A 753 27.45 28.75 -2.44
CA ASP A 753 28.36 29.25 -3.49
C ASP A 753 29.71 28.50 -3.50
N ALA A 754 30.28 28.23 -2.32
CA ALA A 754 31.50 27.42 -2.19
C ALA A 754 31.29 25.97 -2.67
N LEU A 755 30.09 25.42 -2.44
CA LEU A 755 29.67 24.11 -2.95
C LEU A 755 29.44 24.13 -4.46
N ALA A 756 28.89 25.22 -5.02
CA ALA A 756 28.72 25.39 -6.46
C ALA A 756 30.05 25.36 -7.20
N GLU A 757 31.07 26.08 -6.72
CA GLU A 757 32.42 26.03 -7.30
C GLU A 757 33.12 24.68 -7.04
N LYS A 758 32.84 23.99 -5.91
CA LYS A 758 33.29 22.61 -5.70
C LYS A 758 32.74 21.65 -6.75
N ILE A 759 31.44 21.71 -7.03
CA ILE A 759 30.76 20.87 -8.03
C ILE A 759 31.21 21.25 -9.44
N ALA A 760 31.39 22.54 -9.73
CA ALA A 760 31.90 23.03 -11.01
C ALA A 760 33.32 22.55 -11.30
N ARG A 761 34.20 22.35 -10.30
CA ARG A 761 35.51 21.68 -10.52
C ARG A 761 35.37 20.26 -11.05
N LEU A 762 34.42 19.47 -10.53
CA LEU A 762 34.17 18.13 -11.03
C LEU A 762 33.59 18.17 -12.45
N GLN A 763 32.66 19.08 -12.73
CA GLN A 763 32.14 19.27 -14.09
C GLN A 763 33.26 19.63 -15.08
N ARG A 764 34.13 20.59 -14.74
CA ARG A 764 35.25 21.01 -15.62
C ARG A 764 36.28 19.89 -15.84
N ARG A 765 36.41 18.94 -14.92
CA ARG A 765 37.27 17.75 -15.08
C ARG A 765 36.70 16.74 -16.09
N TRP A 766 35.39 16.51 -16.07
CA TRP A 766 34.74 15.41 -16.81
C TRP A 766 33.96 15.85 -18.06
N GLN A 767 33.70 17.15 -18.23
CA GLN A 767 32.98 17.73 -19.38
C GLN A 767 31.60 17.08 -19.63
N ARG A 768 30.89 16.77 -18.54
CA ARG A 768 29.51 16.26 -18.50
C ARG A 768 28.64 17.20 -17.67
N PRO A 769 27.39 17.51 -18.08
CA PRO A 769 26.50 18.33 -17.25
C PRO A 769 26.20 17.66 -15.91
N ILE A 770 26.00 18.48 -14.88
CA ILE A 770 25.58 18.03 -13.55
C ILE A 770 24.07 17.89 -13.52
N LEU A 771 23.57 16.90 -12.78
CA LEU A 771 22.17 16.76 -12.43
C LEU A 771 22.06 16.48 -10.93
N PHE A 772 21.27 17.25 -10.18
CA PHE A 772 20.97 16.88 -8.80
C PHE A 772 19.87 15.80 -8.81
N THR A 773 20.29 14.54 -8.76
CA THR A 773 19.42 13.36 -8.77
C THR A 773 18.62 13.19 -7.47
N GLU A 774 19.05 13.87 -6.41
CA GLU A 774 18.26 14.29 -5.24
C GLU A 774 18.83 15.61 -4.71
N VAL A 775 17.99 16.40 -4.04
CA VAL A 775 18.38 17.50 -3.14
C VAL A 775 17.25 17.71 -2.13
N GLY A 776 17.55 18.07 -0.89
CA GLY A 776 16.50 18.30 0.10
C GLY A 776 16.98 18.56 1.52
N TYR A 777 16.06 19.06 2.34
CA TYR A 777 16.27 19.44 3.74
C TYR A 777 15.08 18.95 4.56
N PRO A 778 15.27 18.23 5.68
CA PRO A 778 14.19 17.90 6.60
C PRO A 778 13.76 19.15 7.38
N SER A 779 12.47 19.33 7.62
CA SER A 779 11.95 20.47 8.41
C SER A 779 12.10 20.26 9.92
N VAL A 780 13.35 20.16 10.37
CA VAL A 780 13.77 20.11 11.77
C VAL A 780 14.88 21.12 12.03
N ARG A 781 15.00 21.60 13.27
CA ARG A 781 16.13 22.43 13.69
C ARG A 781 17.44 21.65 13.56
N GLY A 782 18.36 22.13 12.73
CA GLY A 782 19.60 21.48 12.29
C GLY A 782 19.48 20.70 10.97
N GLY A 783 18.37 20.86 10.23
CA GLY A 783 18.14 20.23 8.94
C GLY A 783 19.08 20.72 7.82
N THR A 784 19.63 21.93 7.92
CA THR A 784 20.67 22.46 7.01
C THR A 784 22.07 21.97 7.35
N MET A 785 22.32 21.56 8.60
CA MET A 785 23.56 20.91 9.02
C MET A 785 23.58 19.42 8.66
N ARG A 786 22.44 18.74 8.84
CA ARG A 786 22.30 17.28 8.70
C ARG A 786 21.19 16.95 7.69
N THR A 787 21.39 17.47 6.49
CA THR A 787 20.55 17.39 5.29
C THR A 787 20.08 15.98 4.93
N TRP A 788 20.84 14.93 5.25
CA TRP A 788 20.49 13.51 5.02
C TRP A 788 19.79 12.82 6.21
N ALA A 789 19.68 13.48 7.37
CA ALA A 789 19.22 12.84 8.60
C ALA A 789 17.69 12.82 8.74
N ARG A 790 17.13 11.63 9.01
CA ARG A 790 15.71 11.44 9.34
C ARG A 790 15.52 11.45 10.86
N SER A 791 15.18 12.61 11.43
CA SER A 791 14.94 12.79 12.87
C SER A 791 13.45 12.96 13.18
N ARG A 792 12.98 12.31 14.25
CA ARG A 792 11.61 12.47 14.79
C ARG A 792 11.61 13.00 16.23
N THR A 793 12.78 13.40 16.73
CA THR A 793 13.02 13.86 18.11
C THR A 793 13.56 15.30 18.17
N GLN A 794 14.11 15.83 17.08
CA GLN A 794 14.38 17.27 16.94
C GLN A 794 13.08 18.06 16.81
N SER A 795 13.11 19.32 17.25
CA SER A 795 12.02 20.27 17.05
C SER A 795 11.80 20.56 15.57
N VAL A 796 10.54 20.76 15.17
CA VAL A 796 10.19 21.26 13.84
C VAL A 796 10.82 22.64 13.64
N SER A 797 11.36 22.88 12.44
CA SER A 797 11.52 24.22 11.86
C SER A 797 11.21 24.08 10.36
N VAL A 798 10.19 24.77 9.88
CA VAL A 798 9.85 24.78 8.44
C VAL A 798 10.52 25.97 7.73
N GLU A 799 10.99 26.92 8.53
CA GLU A 799 11.77 28.10 8.23
C GLU A 799 13.21 27.71 7.83
N GLU A 800 13.87 26.82 8.59
CA GLU A 800 15.20 26.28 8.23
C GLU A 800 15.15 25.47 6.92
N GLN A 801 14.10 24.69 6.70
CA GLN A 801 13.88 24.01 5.41
C GLN A 801 13.73 25.04 4.27
N ALA A 802 12.93 26.09 4.50
CA ALA A 802 12.71 27.15 3.52
C ALA A 802 14.01 27.91 3.18
N ALA A 803 14.84 28.21 4.18
CA ALA A 803 16.15 28.83 4.00
C ALA A 803 17.11 27.95 3.17
N GLY A 804 17.16 26.65 3.44
CA GLY A 804 17.94 25.69 2.65
C GLY A 804 17.50 25.60 1.18
N TYR A 805 16.19 25.60 0.92
CA TYR A 805 15.64 25.66 -0.44
C TYR A 805 16.04 26.97 -1.16
N GLU A 806 15.86 28.12 -0.52
CA GLU A 806 16.17 29.45 -1.10
C GLU A 806 17.67 29.63 -1.39
N ALA A 807 18.54 29.26 -0.45
CA ALA A 807 20.00 29.35 -0.64
C ALA A 807 20.48 28.45 -1.78
N THR A 808 19.92 27.25 -1.91
CA THR A 808 20.21 26.31 -3.01
C THR A 808 19.76 26.88 -4.35
N LEU A 809 18.51 27.32 -4.47
CA LEU A 809 17.98 27.84 -5.73
C LEU A 809 18.75 29.10 -6.19
N ARG A 810 19.21 29.94 -5.26
CA ARG A 810 20.10 31.09 -5.56
C ARG A 810 21.45 30.69 -6.14
N ALA A 811 22.20 29.82 -5.46
CA ALA A 811 23.57 29.48 -5.87
C ALA A 811 23.63 28.66 -7.17
N PHE A 812 22.59 27.85 -7.44
CA PHE A 812 22.63 26.80 -8.45
C PHE A 812 21.73 27.01 -9.67
N SER A 813 20.54 27.63 -9.56
CA SER A 813 19.60 27.72 -10.70
C SER A 813 20.07 28.62 -11.86
N GLY A 814 21.12 29.41 -11.68
CA GLY A 814 21.76 30.20 -12.74
C GLY A 814 23.02 29.55 -13.35
N GLN A 815 23.39 28.33 -12.94
CA GLN A 815 24.64 27.70 -13.34
C GLN A 815 24.49 27.00 -14.71
N PRO A 816 25.24 27.40 -15.77
CA PRO A 816 25.07 26.83 -17.12
C PRO A 816 25.56 25.38 -17.25
N TRP A 817 26.20 24.84 -16.21
CA TRP A 817 26.67 23.46 -16.13
C TRP A 817 25.68 22.51 -15.44
N LEU A 818 24.57 23.02 -14.90
CA LEU A 818 23.54 22.26 -14.18
C LEU A 818 22.31 22.07 -15.06
N SER A 819 21.97 20.82 -15.39
CA SER A 819 20.78 20.46 -16.18
C SER A 819 19.51 20.29 -15.34
N GLY A 820 19.58 20.47 -14.03
CA GLY A 820 18.40 20.57 -13.15
C GLY A 820 18.54 19.92 -11.79
N MET A 821 17.41 19.77 -11.09
CA MET A 821 17.32 19.23 -9.74
C MET A 821 16.04 18.44 -9.52
N PHE A 822 16.11 17.32 -8.81
CA PHE A 822 14.96 16.58 -8.28
C PHE A 822 14.88 16.72 -6.77
N TRP A 823 13.88 17.43 -6.26
CA TRP A 823 13.71 17.60 -4.81
C TRP A 823 13.18 16.32 -4.16
N TRP A 824 13.82 15.87 -3.07
CA TRP A 824 13.28 14.83 -2.20
C TRP A 824 12.38 15.50 -1.15
N ASN A 825 11.09 15.18 -1.03
CA ASN A 825 10.24 14.35 -1.90
C ASN A 825 8.77 14.82 -1.85
N TRP A 826 7.94 14.29 -2.75
CA TRP A 826 6.49 14.46 -2.73
C TRP A 826 5.77 13.11 -2.63
N PRO A 827 5.06 12.82 -1.53
CA PRO A 827 4.32 11.58 -1.36
C PRO A 827 3.18 11.38 -2.37
N SER A 828 3.18 10.29 -3.14
CA SER A 828 2.14 10.04 -4.17
C SER A 828 0.71 10.05 -3.62
N HIS A 829 0.51 9.55 -2.39
CA HIS A 829 -0.81 9.54 -1.73
C HIS A 829 -1.33 10.89 -1.21
N GLY A 830 -0.60 12.01 -1.39
CA GLY A 830 -1.06 13.35 -0.99
C GLY A 830 -1.29 13.53 0.51
N ARG A 831 -0.49 12.87 1.36
CA ARG A 831 -0.50 13.00 2.83
C ARG A 831 0.89 13.36 3.35
N GLY A 832 0.94 13.81 4.61
CA GLY A 832 2.14 14.44 5.17
C GLY A 832 2.26 15.90 4.74
N GLY A 833 3.28 16.57 5.30
CA GLY A 833 3.48 18.01 5.14
C GLY A 833 2.71 18.86 6.16
N GLY A 834 2.81 20.19 6.02
CA GLY A 834 2.26 21.17 6.96
C GLY A 834 3.23 21.60 8.07
N PRO A 835 2.85 22.61 8.90
CA PRO A 835 3.73 23.31 9.83
C PRO A 835 4.15 22.53 11.08
N GLN A 836 3.84 21.23 11.16
CA GLN A 836 4.21 20.33 12.27
C GLN A 836 4.82 19.01 11.78
N ASP A 837 5.03 18.89 10.46
CA ASP A 837 5.65 17.74 9.83
C ASP A 837 7.17 17.93 9.79
N VAL A 838 7.93 16.91 10.21
CA VAL A 838 9.40 16.91 10.30
C VAL A 838 10.09 16.31 9.06
N SER A 839 9.32 15.89 8.06
CA SER A 839 9.83 15.18 6.89
C SER A 839 10.36 16.14 5.82
N TYR A 840 10.95 15.54 4.78
CA TYR A 840 11.54 16.23 3.64
C TYR A 840 10.52 16.95 2.77
N THR A 841 9.24 16.53 2.77
CA THR A 841 8.28 17.09 1.82
C THR A 841 8.04 18.58 2.09
N PRO A 842 8.11 19.45 1.07
CA PRO A 842 7.84 20.88 1.21
C PRO A 842 6.33 21.17 1.25
N ARG A 843 5.48 20.18 1.00
CA ARG A 843 4.02 20.31 0.91
C ARG A 843 3.42 20.97 2.15
N GLY A 844 2.68 22.06 1.96
CA GLY A 844 2.08 22.84 3.05
C GLY A 844 3.07 23.56 3.98
N LYS A 845 4.33 23.73 3.55
CA LYS A 845 5.41 24.46 4.25
C LYS A 845 5.92 25.60 3.36
N PRO A 846 6.61 26.63 3.90
CA PRO A 846 7.05 27.78 3.11
C PRO A 846 8.00 27.40 1.95
N ALA A 847 8.74 26.29 2.08
CA ALA A 847 9.59 25.75 1.03
C ALA A 847 8.86 25.44 -0.30
N ALA A 848 7.57 25.07 -0.28
CA ALA A 848 6.82 24.85 -1.52
C ALA A 848 6.53 26.15 -2.28
N GLU A 849 6.29 27.25 -1.57
CA GLU A 849 6.02 28.55 -2.17
C GLU A 849 7.30 29.19 -2.75
N ILE A 850 8.44 28.97 -2.09
CA ILE A 850 9.77 29.28 -2.61
C ILE A 850 10.02 28.48 -3.90
N LEU A 851 9.81 27.16 -3.87
CA LEU A 851 10.00 26.29 -5.03
C LEU A 851 9.12 26.74 -6.22
N ARG A 852 7.83 27.00 -5.97
CA ARG A 852 6.88 27.52 -6.97
C ARG A 852 7.37 28.83 -7.58
N THR A 853 7.85 29.76 -6.75
CA THR A 853 8.34 31.08 -7.19
C THR A 853 9.55 30.94 -8.12
N TRP A 854 10.54 30.11 -7.74
CA TRP A 854 11.71 29.86 -8.58
C TRP A 854 11.37 29.10 -9.86
N TYR A 855 10.54 28.07 -9.78
CA TYR A 855 10.18 27.26 -10.96
C TYR A 855 9.35 28.06 -11.98
N THR A 856 8.45 28.93 -11.51
CA THR A 856 7.74 29.89 -12.38
C THR A 856 8.71 30.90 -13.02
N ARG A 857 9.68 31.42 -12.25
CA ARG A 857 10.68 32.37 -12.76
C ARG A 857 11.61 31.76 -13.81
N ILE A 858 12.05 30.52 -13.61
CA ILE A 858 12.90 29.78 -14.57
C ILE A 858 12.11 29.52 -15.86
N ALA A 859 10.86 29.04 -15.76
CA ALA A 859 9.99 28.84 -16.93
C ALA A 859 9.76 30.12 -17.75
N ALA A 860 9.59 31.27 -17.08
CA ALA A 860 9.45 32.56 -17.76
C ALA A 860 10.75 33.01 -18.47
N ALA A 861 11.92 32.68 -17.91
CA ALA A 861 13.22 32.98 -18.53
C ALA A 861 13.49 32.11 -19.77
N GLU A 862 13.16 30.81 -19.71
CA GLU A 862 13.21 29.90 -20.86
C GLU A 862 12.34 30.41 -22.03
N GLN A 863 11.06 30.69 -21.76
CA GLN A 863 10.14 31.20 -22.78
C GLN A 863 10.55 32.55 -23.36
N ALA A 864 11.27 33.39 -22.60
CA ALA A 864 11.83 34.63 -23.11
C ALA A 864 13.04 34.38 -24.02
N ALA A 865 13.89 33.41 -23.69
CA ALA A 865 15.05 33.02 -24.51
C ALA A 865 14.62 32.35 -25.84
N GLU A 866 13.59 31.48 -25.81
CA GLU A 866 13.02 30.87 -27.02
C GLU A 866 12.46 31.89 -28.01
N ARG A 867 11.89 32.99 -27.50
CA ARG A 867 11.26 34.05 -28.31
C ARG A 867 12.23 35.13 -28.78
N ALA A 868 13.48 35.13 -28.30
CA ALA A 868 14.48 36.08 -28.74
C ALA A 868 14.87 35.81 -30.22
N PRO A 869 14.85 36.82 -31.10
CA PRO A 869 15.23 36.61 -32.49
C PRO A 869 16.70 36.21 -32.58
N ARG A 870 16.97 35.00 -33.06
CA ARG A 870 18.33 34.50 -33.30
C ARG A 870 19.03 35.39 -34.32
N THR A 871 19.91 36.28 -33.84
CA THR A 871 20.71 37.15 -34.68
C THR A 871 21.65 36.30 -35.54
N LEU A 872 21.36 36.25 -36.84
CA LEU A 872 22.24 35.61 -37.82
C LEU A 872 23.57 36.35 -37.85
N SER A 873 24.59 35.76 -37.22
CA SER A 873 25.97 36.21 -37.35
C SER A 873 26.42 35.95 -38.78
N THR A 874 26.32 36.97 -39.63
CA THR A 874 26.89 36.98 -40.98
C THR A 874 28.41 37.10 -40.88
N GLY A 875 29.06 36.00 -40.49
CA GLY A 875 30.51 35.88 -40.50
C GLY A 875 31.05 36.15 -41.90
N GLY A 876 31.75 37.27 -42.08
CA GLY A 876 32.19 37.74 -43.39
C GLY A 876 33.18 36.78 -44.05
N SER A 877 33.04 36.63 -45.36
CA SER A 877 34.00 35.89 -46.19
C SER A 877 35.36 36.59 -46.20
N GLY A 878 36.39 35.92 -45.66
CA GLY A 878 37.79 36.35 -45.71
C GLY A 878 38.68 35.19 -46.18
N SER A 879 39.08 35.23 -47.45
CA SER A 879 40.01 34.32 -48.14
C SER A 879 40.99 35.17 -48.97
N PRO A 880 42.12 34.62 -49.45
CA PRO A 880 42.50 33.21 -49.54
C PRO A 880 43.15 32.67 -48.26
#